data_AF-A0A418AK54-F1
#
_entry.id   AF-A0A418AK54-F1
#
_cell.length_a   1.000
_cell.length_b   1.000
_cell.length_c   1.000
_cell.angle_alpha   90.00
_cell.angle_beta   90.00
_cell.angle_gamma   90.00
#
_symmetry.space_group_name_H-M   'P 1'
#
loop_
_entity.id
_entity.type
_entity.pdbx_description
1 polymer ?
#
loop_
_entity_poly.entity_id
_entity_poly.type
_entity_poly.pdbx_seq_one_letter_code
_entity_poly.pdbx_strand_id
1 'polypeptide(L)'
;ARDVQFDETSLLDNIRGLRRTDGCDAAWIATQYCFVDFDQRWEMATSARRQHRCASMATNGAVFLESLLRNTNIRACWGDALEIGIDRDLQMSMAGRQWLESTAAVTTSAPDEVAYWRRHNITSYVVAWQNYKALGIAESIRVQTTFASTYALTIKQSNGTYRFALQTSFKMHWGFANDLALVVANMTARDAMPMLKRAATTTIDKPGRSLIRGSANYAFANDSATESNLFASNLLASPLNAGLALVRNAVGPFGTIDVRHVPCPRPMLALLQAVTVAIKTAIASTLDAQASVLPSRSTFRPAPRKWNERNPYVLGGSPFCPSQTTGQVLLTGILTQFSHSASCSGAFGEVIQLDMETGSLALLATTSSHANASAFIHDVCATITVATSTPRCLSTLVPLLQWMHTYLSSQELAALATLVPAAQQAVVETHVQVMQFVQPVGVDTDIELWRQDLIDPIGDPHFTVLGWSLVAEWAQGAREVVALHGDSGAPLTVISLRDMPDTFQPSELETPTNVAYYCHKCIQYTTSVGFVTAAITLVYTFVSGGDVEGGNLLAISRVAGVVWVGRLLLFLRSMVAIALLSTSNLKLDVRGVFTTIQAPHPTGVYVLLTFLAGLEISWLETILSDIGMLFTRAHTASYKAYSSAITSTLAVLLTIVAPVQPTLELARSCDVVQVDFQVVCLAGTVAIGSSTRFALLCAITAGTLVVCYAYQRMAHPSFALPPHRQSLWLPASAFYLYRKAPWVFSDILFLDKASAFMCGLVSIRHGDAIYVLDIKTWRMFTIRIDDAFRSSHLSQDKGDQARIDMAIPLLE
;
A
#
# COMPACT_ATOMS: atom_id res chain seq x y z
N ALA A 1 0.00 9.86 7.10
CA ALA A 1 1.41 10.26 7.34
C ALA A 1 1.60 10.72 8.79
N ARG A 2 0.76 11.65 9.28
CA ARG A 2 0.79 12.15 10.66
C ARG A 2 0.55 11.06 11.70
N ASP A 3 -0.52 10.28 11.58
CA ASP A 3 -0.78 9.14 12.49
C ASP A 3 0.42 8.19 12.57
N VAL A 4 1.01 7.85 11.42
CA VAL A 4 2.21 7.00 11.38
C VAL A 4 3.35 7.65 12.17
N GLN A 5 3.67 8.92 11.90
CA GLN A 5 4.76 9.64 12.55
C GLN A 5 4.58 9.77 14.07
N PHE A 6 3.36 10.05 14.54
CA PHE A 6 3.10 10.31 15.96
C PHE A 6 2.80 9.04 16.76
N ASP A 7 2.12 8.05 16.17
CA ASP A 7 1.48 6.97 16.92
C ASP A 7 2.01 5.57 16.56
N GLU A 8 2.55 5.36 15.35
CA GLU A 8 2.98 4.02 14.87
C GLU A 8 4.51 3.80 14.87
N THR A 9 5.33 4.84 15.04
CA THR A 9 6.79 4.69 14.98
C THR A 9 7.38 4.08 16.25
N SER A 10 8.28 3.09 16.10
CA SER A 10 9.05 2.59 17.24
C SER A 10 10.25 3.50 17.55
N LEU A 11 10.84 3.32 18.72
CA LEU A 11 12.07 4.02 19.09
C LEU A 11 13.23 3.69 18.12
N LEU A 12 13.28 2.45 17.61
CA LEU A 12 14.28 2.01 16.65
C LEU A 12 14.11 2.72 15.30
N ASP A 13 12.86 2.87 14.84
CA ASP A 13 12.56 3.54 13.57
C ASP A 13 12.91 5.02 13.64
N ASN A 14 12.62 5.67 14.77
CA ASN A 14 12.99 7.06 15.01
C ASN A 14 14.52 7.26 15.05
N ILE A 15 15.29 6.40 15.73
CA ILE A 15 16.77 6.49 15.74
C ILE A 15 17.34 6.28 14.33
N ARG A 16 16.81 5.32 13.57
CA ARG A 16 17.19 5.13 12.16
C ARG A 16 16.84 6.34 11.31
N GLY A 17 15.66 6.92 11.53
CA GLY A 17 15.20 8.13 10.86
C GLY A 17 16.07 9.33 11.17
N LEU A 18 16.46 9.53 12.43
CA LEU A 18 17.39 10.59 12.84
C LEU A 18 18.71 10.45 12.05
N ARG A 19 19.30 9.25 12.04
CA ARG A 19 20.55 8.97 11.30
C ARG A 19 20.49 9.17 9.79
N ARG A 20 19.29 9.14 9.21
CA ARG A 20 19.06 9.40 7.79
C ARG A 20 18.67 10.85 7.51
N THR A 21 18.25 11.60 8.53
CA THR A 21 17.84 12.99 8.40
C THR A 21 19.07 13.86 8.11
N ASP A 22 18.95 14.72 7.10
CA ASP A 22 20.01 15.66 6.76
C ASP A 22 20.28 16.62 7.94
N GLY A 23 21.56 16.90 8.20
CA GLY A 23 21.98 17.75 9.32
C GLY A 23 21.44 19.19 9.23
N CYS A 24 21.19 19.70 8.03
CA CYS A 24 20.61 21.02 7.81
C CYS A 24 19.11 21.04 8.17
N ASP A 25 18.40 19.93 7.92
CA ASP A 25 16.98 19.76 8.26
C ASP A 25 16.74 19.33 9.71
N ALA A 26 17.75 18.76 10.38
CA ALA A 26 17.67 18.28 11.76
C ALA A 26 17.20 19.36 12.77
N ALA A 27 17.59 20.62 12.60
CA ALA A 27 17.15 21.71 13.45
C ALA A 27 15.66 22.07 13.28
N TRP A 28 15.04 21.64 12.18
CA TRP A 28 13.63 21.88 11.87
C TRP A 28 12.69 20.79 12.40
N ILE A 29 13.21 19.71 12.97
CA ILE A 29 12.41 18.73 13.71
C ILE A 29 11.67 19.46 14.82
N ALA A 30 10.33 19.42 14.79
CA ALA A 30 9.45 20.19 15.66
C ALA A 30 9.59 19.77 17.13
N THR A 31 10.57 20.32 17.83
CA THR A 31 10.88 19.96 19.22
C THR A 31 11.26 21.20 20.01
N GLN A 32 10.96 21.14 21.30
CA GLN A 32 11.36 22.15 22.27
C GLN A 32 12.26 21.48 23.31
N TYR A 33 13.57 21.67 23.16
CA TYR A 33 14.54 21.04 24.05
C TYR A 33 14.38 21.53 25.49
N CYS A 34 14.40 20.57 26.41
CA CYS A 34 14.33 20.77 27.84
C CYS A 34 15.70 20.61 28.49
N PHE A 35 16.53 19.71 27.93
CA PHE A 35 17.82 19.36 28.46
C PHE A 35 18.83 19.20 27.32
N VAL A 36 20.09 19.49 27.61
CA VAL A 36 21.19 19.20 26.70
C VAL A 36 21.43 17.69 26.63
N ASP A 37 21.51 17.05 27.80
CA ASP A 37 22.01 15.68 27.99
C ASP A 37 20.97 14.75 28.64
N PHE A 38 21.11 13.44 28.43
CA PHE A 38 20.19 12.43 29.00
C PHE A 38 20.24 12.37 30.53
N ASP A 39 21.36 12.77 31.16
CA ASP A 39 21.49 12.88 32.62
C ASP A 39 20.85 14.14 33.20
N GLN A 40 20.25 15.01 32.37
CA GLN A 40 19.56 16.23 32.79
C GLN A 40 20.47 17.21 33.57
N ARG A 41 21.77 17.24 33.28
CA ARG A 41 22.73 18.12 33.97
C ARG A 41 22.59 19.57 33.54
N TRP A 42 22.22 19.81 32.28
CA TRP A 42 22.08 21.15 31.73
C TRP A 42 20.66 21.40 31.20
N GLU A 43 19.98 22.37 31.81
CA GLU A 43 18.65 22.83 31.44
C GLU A 43 18.68 23.75 30.21
N MET A 44 17.68 23.63 29.32
CA MET A 44 17.55 24.41 28.08
C MET A 44 16.18 25.06 27.86
N ALA A 45 15.17 24.80 28.70
CA ALA A 45 13.85 25.35 28.43
C ALA A 45 13.83 26.88 28.51
N THR A 46 13.09 27.50 27.57
CA THR A 46 12.99 28.95 27.38
C THR A 46 12.43 29.72 28.58
N SER A 47 11.70 29.07 29.50
CA SER A 47 11.20 29.66 30.75
C SER A 47 11.36 28.70 31.94
N ALA A 48 11.39 29.24 33.16
CA ALA A 48 11.47 28.43 34.38
C ALA A 48 10.25 27.51 34.56
N ARG A 49 9.06 28.01 34.21
CA ARG A 49 7.81 27.23 34.31
C ARG A 49 7.77 26.09 33.30
N ARG A 50 8.26 26.32 32.08
CA ARG A 50 8.41 25.26 31.10
C ARG A 50 9.43 24.21 31.57
N GLN A 51 10.57 24.63 32.14
CA GLN A 51 11.56 23.70 32.67
C GLN A 51 10.95 22.77 33.74
N HIS A 52 10.08 23.30 34.61
CA HIS A 52 9.34 22.47 35.57
C HIS A 52 8.43 21.45 34.87
N ARG A 53 7.72 21.85 33.79
CA ARG A 53 6.92 20.89 33.00
C ARG A 53 7.76 19.82 32.34
N CYS A 54 8.98 20.13 31.91
CA CYS A 54 9.87 19.17 31.24
C CYS A 54 10.15 17.91 32.06
N ALA A 55 10.08 17.99 33.40
CA ALA A 55 10.25 16.84 34.27
C ALA A 55 9.24 15.71 33.98
N SER A 56 8.01 16.03 33.57
CA SER A 56 7.00 15.03 33.19
C SER A 56 7.18 14.50 31.75
N MET A 57 8.16 15.03 31.01
CA MET A 57 8.41 14.71 29.61
C MET A 57 9.72 13.93 29.40
N ALA A 58 10.47 13.66 30.47
CA ALA A 58 11.80 13.06 30.42
C ALA A 58 11.84 11.63 29.84
N THR A 59 10.70 10.96 29.68
CA THR A 59 10.61 9.65 29.01
C THR A 59 10.61 9.74 27.48
N ASN A 60 10.47 10.96 26.92
CA ASN A 60 10.47 11.24 25.48
C ASN A 60 11.83 11.79 25.04
N GLY A 61 12.54 11.07 24.16
CA GLY A 61 13.87 11.46 23.68
C GLY A 61 13.88 12.79 22.92
N ALA A 62 12.75 13.23 22.37
CA ALA A 62 12.64 14.47 21.61
C ALA A 62 12.85 15.75 22.44
N VAL A 63 12.85 15.65 23.78
CA VAL A 63 13.14 16.82 24.65
C VAL A 63 14.62 16.97 24.99
N PHE A 64 15.48 16.05 24.53
CA PHE A 64 16.91 16.04 24.82
C PHE A 64 17.72 16.37 23.57
N LEU A 65 18.59 17.37 23.63
CA LEU A 65 19.43 17.74 22.48
C LEU A 65 20.43 16.62 22.14
N GLU A 66 20.90 15.86 23.13
CA GLU A 66 21.75 14.68 22.98
C GLU A 66 21.17 13.67 21.99
N SER A 67 19.85 13.48 21.97
CA SER A 67 19.20 12.55 21.04
C SER A 67 19.51 12.91 19.58
N LEU A 68 19.49 14.20 19.26
CA LEU A 68 19.75 14.75 17.94
C LEU A 68 21.25 14.72 17.62
N LEU A 69 22.09 15.20 18.54
CA LEU A 69 23.54 15.32 18.34
C LEU A 69 24.24 13.96 18.16
N ARG A 70 23.78 12.92 18.87
CA ARG A 70 24.35 11.56 18.74
C ARG A 70 23.96 10.86 17.45
N ASN A 71 22.86 11.29 16.82
CA ASN A 71 22.27 10.57 15.69
C ASN A 71 22.25 11.39 14.40
N THR A 72 22.68 12.64 14.38
CA THR A 72 22.65 13.48 13.18
C THR A 72 23.94 14.27 13.02
N ASN A 73 24.33 14.58 11.78
CA ASN A 73 25.44 15.49 11.50
C ASN A 73 24.95 16.95 11.44
N ILE A 74 24.17 17.40 12.43
CA ILE A 74 23.62 18.76 12.46
C ILE A 74 24.69 19.86 12.42
N ARG A 75 25.89 19.56 12.92
CA ARG A 75 27.05 20.47 12.93
C ARG A 75 27.49 20.89 11.51
N ALA A 76 27.15 20.14 10.47
CA ALA A 76 27.46 20.49 9.09
C ALA A 76 26.85 21.83 8.64
N CYS A 77 25.67 22.18 9.16
CA CYS A 77 24.95 23.41 8.81
C CYS A 77 24.77 24.36 10.00
N TRP A 78 24.73 23.83 11.22
CA TRP A 78 24.44 24.60 12.43
C TRP A 78 25.61 24.65 13.41
N GLY A 79 26.83 24.32 12.94
CA GLY A 79 28.05 24.25 13.77
C GLY A 79 28.31 25.52 14.58
N ASP A 80 28.37 26.68 13.91
CA ASP A 80 28.63 27.98 14.58
C ASP A 80 27.54 28.33 15.60
N ALA A 81 26.27 28.03 15.29
CA ALA A 81 25.16 28.29 16.19
C ALA A 81 25.20 27.39 17.43
N LEU A 82 25.57 26.12 17.26
CA LEU A 82 25.76 25.17 18.35
C LEU A 82 27.00 25.53 19.19
N GLU A 83 28.07 26.00 18.56
CA GLU A 83 29.26 26.44 19.26
C GLU A 83 28.95 27.61 20.20
N ILE A 84 28.28 28.64 19.67
CA ILE A 84 27.89 29.83 20.41
C ILE A 84 26.83 29.51 21.48
N GLY A 85 25.79 28.78 21.09
CA GLY A 85 24.62 28.55 21.93
C GLY A 85 24.82 27.48 23.00
N ILE A 86 25.74 26.53 22.79
CA ILE A 86 25.89 25.33 23.65
C ILE A 86 27.36 25.10 24.02
N ASP A 87 28.23 24.87 23.02
CA ASP A 87 29.55 24.29 23.29
C ASP A 87 30.43 25.19 24.16
N ARG A 88 30.43 26.51 23.91
CA ARG A 88 31.25 27.47 24.66
C ARG A 88 31.04 27.39 26.17
N ASP A 89 29.80 27.24 26.61
CA ASP A 89 29.48 27.12 28.04
C ASP A 89 29.82 25.75 28.59
N LEU A 90 29.60 24.69 27.82
CA LEU A 90 29.97 23.33 28.24
C LEU A 90 31.48 23.17 28.38
N GLN A 91 32.27 23.84 27.53
CA GLN A 91 33.74 23.85 27.58
C GLN A 91 34.28 24.42 28.90
N MET A 92 33.51 25.25 29.61
CA MET A 92 33.91 25.84 30.89
C MET A 92 33.99 24.79 32.02
N SER A 93 33.37 23.62 31.86
CA SER A 93 33.35 22.55 32.87
C SER A 93 34.09 21.29 32.38
N MET A 94 34.63 20.48 33.30
CA MET A 94 35.20 19.18 32.92
C MET A 94 34.13 18.21 32.41
N ALA A 95 32.96 18.18 33.06
CA ALA A 95 31.85 17.33 32.66
C ALA A 95 31.33 17.65 31.26
N GLY A 96 31.23 18.94 30.90
CA GLY A 96 30.79 19.38 29.58
C GLY A 96 31.78 19.02 28.47
N ARG A 97 33.09 19.18 28.71
CA ARG A 97 34.13 18.74 27.75
C ARG A 97 34.07 17.23 27.48
N GLN A 98 33.95 16.42 28.53
CA GLN A 98 33.81 14.96 28.39
C GLN A 98 32.53 14.59 27.63
N TRP A 99 31.41 15.26 27.91
CA TRP A 99 30.16 15.01 27.21
C TRP A 99 30.25 15.37 25.72
N LEU A 100 30.83 16.52 25.37
CA LEU A 100 31.06 16.94 23.98
C LEU A 100 31.91 15.92 23.20
N GLU A 101 33.02 15.46 23.79
CA GLU A 101 33.88 14.43 23.19
C GLU A 101 33.12 13.11 23.01
N SER A 102 32.38 12.67 24.03
CA SER A 102 31.62 11.42 23.98
C SER A 102 30.49 11.43 22.95
N THR A 103 29.85 12.60 22.75
CA THR A 103 28.74 12.79 21.82
C THR A 103 29.25 12.86 20.37
N ALA A 104 30.43 13.45 20.16
CA ALA A 104 31.06 13.50 18.84
C ALA A 104 31.61 12.14 18.37
N ALA A 105 31.95 11.23 19.30
CA ALA A 105 32.56 9.93 19.02
C ALA A 105 31.57 8.76 18.87
N VAL A 106 30.26 9.02 18.74
CA VAL A 106 29.24 7.95 18.70
C VAL A 106 29.29 7.18 17.38
N THR A 107 29.63 5.89 17.46
CA THR A 107 29.63 4.94 16.33
C THR A 107 28.76 3.70 16.60
N THR A 108 27.82 3.80 17.54
CA THR A 108 26.95 2.69 17.98
C THR A 108 26.02 2.22 16.88
N SER A 109 25.64 0.94 16.88
CA SER A 109 24.55 0.46 16.02
C SER A 109 23.20 1.04 16.49
N ALA A 110 22.19 1.11 15.62
CA ALA A 110 20.87 1.64 16.02
C ALA A 110 20.23 0.84 17.17
N PRO A 111 20.30 -0.51 17.22
CA PRO A 111 19.85 -1.28 18.39
C PRO A 111 20.62 -0.98 19.68
N ASP A 112 21.93 -0.79 19.61
CA ASP A 112 22.74 -0.45 20.80
C ASP A 112 22.40 0.96 21.33
N GLU A 113 22.10 1.88 20.42
CA GLU A 113 21.64 3.23 20.74
C GLU A 113 20.27 3.19 21.44
N VAL A 114 19.33 2.34 20.98
CA VAL A 114 18.08 2.08 21.70
C VAL A 114 18.35 1.60 23.13
N ALA A 115 19.30 0.68 23.31
CA ALA A 115 19.67 0.18 24.64
C ALA A 115 20.34 1.26 25.51
N TYR A 116 21.05 2.21 24.93
CA TYR A 116 21.59 3.38 25.63
C TYR A 116 20.48 4.33 26.09
N TRP A 117 19.50 4.63 25.23
CA TRP A 117 18.36 5.49 25.56
C TRP A 117 17.49 4.87 26.66
N ARG A 118 17.22 3.56 26.56
CA ARG A 118 16.44 2.82 27.57
C ARG A 118 17.10 2.80 28.94
N ARG A 119 18.44 2.81 29.02
CA ARG A 119 19.18 2.94 30.29
C ARG A 119 18.93 4.29 30.99
N HIS A 120 18.54 5.32 30.24
CA HIS A 120 18.15 6.63 30.75
C HIS A 120 16.63 6.80 30.87
N ASN A 121 15.86 5.70 30.89
CA ASN A 121 14.39 5.69 30.93
C ASN A 121 13.69 6.38 29.74
N ILE A 122 14.39 6.55 28.61
CA ILE A 122 13.80 7.10 27.40
C ILE A 122 13.12 5.97 26.61
N THR A 123 11.83 6.11 26.38
CA THR A 123 10.98 5.04 25.82
C THR A 123 10.38 5.35 24.45
N SER A 124 10.26 6.63 24.11
CA SER A 124 9.64 7.12 22.88
C SER A 124 10.40 8.32 22.32
N TYR A 125 10.13 8.68 21.07
CA TYR A 125 10.60 9.89 20.43
C TYR A 125 9.44 10.52 19.67
N VAL A 126 8.70 11.41 20.35
CA VAL A 126 7.48 12.04 19.82
C VAL A 126 7.73 13.53 19.70
N VAL A 127 7.67 14.03 18.46
CA VAL A 127 7.84 15.45 18.14
C VAL A 127 6.55 16.24 18.44
N ALA A 128 6.66 17.56 18.55
CA ALA A 128 5.52 18.45 18.70
C ALA A 128 4.68 18.49 17.41
N TRP A 129 3.36 18.65 17.56
CA TRP A 129 2.50 18.90 16.41
C TRP A 129 2.78 20.28 15.83
N GLN A 130 2.73 20.40 14.51
CA GLN A 130 2.92 21.66 13.80
C GLN A 130 2.16 21.68 12.48
N ASN A 131 2.03 22.85 11.85
CA ASN A 131 1.48 23.00 10.50
C ASN A 131 2.35 23.76 9.49
N TYR A 132 3.63 24.00 9.81
CA TYR A 132 4.61 24.53 8.87
C TYR A 132 5.24 23.44 7.98
N LYS A 133 4.88 22.17 8.15
CA LYS A 133 5.21 21.06 7.24
C LYS A 133 3.97 20.20 6.95
N ALA A 134 3.79 19.86 5.68
CA ALA A 134 2.97 18.72 5.28
C ALA A 134 3.86 17.48 5.26
N LEU A 135 3.53 16.47 6.06
CA LEU A 135 4.28 15.22 6.12
C LEU A 135 3.94 14.34 4.92
N GLY A 136 4.97 13.84 4.24
CA GLY A 136 4.80 12.94 3.11
C GLY A 136 4.77 11.46 3.50
N ILE A 137 4.11 10.65 2.68
CA ILE A 137 4.07 9.19 2.80
C ILE A 137 4.25 8.55 1.43
N ALA A 138 5.13 7.55 1.34
CA ALA A 138 5.15 6.62 0.23
C ALA A 138 4.75 5.24 0.74
N GLU A 139 3.58 4.75 0.33
CA GLU A 139 3.06 3.46 0.75
C GLU A 139 3.00 2.51 -0.45
N SER A 140 3.54 1.30 -0.31
CA SER A 140 3.53 0.28 -1.36
C SER A 140 2.93 -1.04 -0.87
N ILE A 141 2.41 -1.84 -1.80
CA ILE A 141 1.97 -3.21 -1.57
C ILE A 141 2.81 -4.15 -2.44
N ARG A 142 3.25 -5.29 -1.88
CA ARG A 142 4.01 -6.28 -2.65
C ARG A 142 3.07 -7.26 -3.34
N VAL A 143 3.32 -7.56 -4.60
CA VAL A 143 2.66 -8.64 -5.34
C VAL A 143 3.65 -9.79 -5.48
N GLN A 144 3.32 -10.95 -4.91
CA GLN A 144 4.14 -12.16 -5.00
C GLN A 144 3.64 -13.06 -6.13
N THR A 145 4.56 -13.41 -7.02
CA THR A 145 4.31 -14.25 -8.22
C THR A 145 4.55 -15.73 -7.94
N THR A 146 4.19 -16.59 -8.90
CA THR A 146 4.45 -18.04 -8.85
C THR A 146 5.91 -18.42 -8.72
N PHE A 147 6.82 -17.56 -9.15
CA PHE A 147 8.27 -17.78 -9.03
C PHE A 147 8.84 -17.36 -7.67
N ALA A 148 7.97 -17.03 -6.70
CA ALA A 148 8.31 -16.41 -5.41
C ALA A 148 8.98 -15.03 -5.51
N SER A 149 9.09 -14.45 -6.70
CA SER A 149 9.51 -13.06 -6.90
C SER A 149 8.42 -12.10 -6.44
N THR A 150 8.83 -11.01 -5.77
CA THR A 150 7.96 -9.95 -5.28
C THR A 150 8.21 -8.64 -6.00
N TYR A 151 7.14 -7.94 -6.38
CA TYR A 151 7.20 -6.61 -6.99
C TYR A 151 6.40 -5.63 -6.15
N ALA A 152 6.96 -4.46 -5.85
CA ALA A 152 6.24 -3.42 -5.10
C ALA A 152 5.43 -2.55 -6.06
N LEU A 153 4.16 -2.32 -5.72
CA LEU A 153 3.27 -1.38 -6.38
C LEU A 153 2.95 -0.26 -5.40
N THR A 154 3.20 0.98 -5.78
CA THR A 154 2.93 2.17 -4.98
C THR A 154 1.42 2.43 -4.96
N ILE A 155 0.84 2.44 -3.77
CA ILE A 155 -0.60 2.67 -3.55
C ILE A 155 -0.90 4.08 -3.03
N LYS A 156 0.08 4.74 -2.39
CA LYS A 156 -0.02 6.14 -1.98
C LYS A 156 1.34 6.81 -2.13
N GLN A 157 1.34 8.06 -2.60
CA GLN A 157 2.56 8.82 -2.72
C GLN A 157 2.30 10.30 -2.51
N SER A 158 2.87 10.85 -1.44
CA SER A 158 2.97 12.28 -1.20
C SER A 158 4.38 12.62 -0.68
N ASN A 159 4.83 13.83 -1.01
CA ASN A 159 6.13 14.33 -0.60
C ASN A 159 5.99 15.28 0.59
N GLY A 160 6.92 15.15 1.53
CA GLY A 160 7.11 16.12 2.60
C GLY A 160 7.39 17.50 2.02
N THR A 161 6.66 18.52 2.48
CA THR A 161 6.86 19.89 2.00
C THR A 161 6.77 20.90 3.15
N TYR A 162 7.65 21.88 3.10
CA TYR A 162 7.60 23.03 3.98
C TYR A 162 6.54 24.04 3.53
N ARG A 163 5.80 24.59 4.50
CA ARG A 163 4.64 25.46 4.30
C ARG A 163 4.71 26.72 5.18
N PHE A 164 5.90 27.29 5.34
CA PHE A 164 6.13 28.45 6.22
C PHE A 164 5.25 29.66 5.94
N ALA A 165 4.82 29.88 4.70
CA ALA A 165 3.93 31.01 4.37
C ALA A 165 2.49 30.83 4.90
N LEU A 166 2.06 29.58 5.15
CA LEU A 166 0.70 29.23 5.56
C LEU A 166 0.61 28.78 7.02
N GLN A 167 1.76 28.65 7.70
CA GLN A 167 1.81 28.17 9.07
C GLN A 167 1.07 29.09 10.04
N THR A 168 0.49 28.50 11.07
CA THR A 168 -0.15 29.22 12.17
C THR A 168 0.40 28.79 13.54
N SER A 169 1.13 27.67 13.61
CA SER A 169 1.62 27.06 14.86
C SER A 169 2.84 27.75 15.48
N PHE A 170 3.62 28.56 14.76
CA PHE A 170 4.84 29.20 15.31
C PHE A 170 4.60 30.11 16.50
N LYS A 171 3.37 30.63 16.68
CA LYS A 171 3.01 31.41 17.86
C LYS A 171 3.11 30.57 19.14
N MET A 172 2.84 29.27 19.06
CA MET A 172 2.95 28.37 20.22
C MET A 172 4.41 28.11 20.55
N HIS A 173 5.17 27.71 19.53
CA HIS A 173 6.62 27.64 19.54
C HIS A 173 7.14 27.58 18.10
N TRP A 174 8.22 28.30 17.82
CA TRP A 174 8.75 28.48 16.46
C TRP A 174 9.83 27.47 16.03
N GLY A 175 10.27 26.58 16.91
CA GLY A 175 11.25 25.53 16.61
C GLY A 175 12.70 25.92 16.93
N PHE A 176 13.53 24.90 17.16
CA PHE A 176 14.94 25.03 17.55
C PHE A 176 15.81 25.75 16.51
N ALA A 177 15.53 25.58 15.22
CA ALA A 177 16.22 26.32 14.15
C ALA A 177 16.15 27.85 14.36
N ASN A 178 15.02 28.37 14.86
CA ASN A 178 14.87 29.80 15.14
C ASN A 178 15.63 30.21 16.42
N ASP A 179 15.69 29.33 17.43
CA ASP A 179 16.49 29.57 18.63
C ASP A 179 18.00 29.61 18.33
N LEU A 180 18.46 28.74 17.43
CA LEU A 180 19.84 28.75 16.93
C LEU A 180 20.15 29.99 16.08
N ALA A 181 19.21 30.41 15.22
CA ALA A 181 19.39 31.63 14.43
C ALA A 181 19.48 32.89 15.31
N LEU A 182 18.79 32.89 16.46
CA LEU A 182 18.76 34.02 17.39
C LEU A 182 20.11 34.29 18.09
N VAL A 183 20.96 33.28 18.24
CA VAL A 183 22.26 33.43 18.94
C VAL A 183 23.41 33.81 18.00
N VAL A 184 23.20 33.79 16.68
CA VAL A 184 24.22 34.09 15.66
C VAL A 184 24.02 35.49 15.08
N ALA A 185 25.09 36.31 15.06
CA ALA A 185 25.04 37.71 14.60
C ALA A 185 24.86 37.86 13.08
N ASN A 186 25.45 36.95 12.30
CA ASN A 186 25.61 37.07 10.84
C ASN A 186 25.30 35.74 10.15
N MET A 187 24.11 35.18 10.36
CA MET A 187 23.69 34.02 9.56
C MET A 187 23.58 34.46 8.09
N THR A 188 24.39 33.86 7.22
CA THR A 188 24.38 34.18 5.79
C THR A 188 23.00 33.93 5.20
N ALA A 189 22.50 34.89 4.41
CA ALA A 189 21.16 34.92 3.81
C ALA A 189 20.82 33.74 2.86
N ARG A 190 21.72 32.77 2.71
CA ARG A 190 21.55 31.53 1.95
C ARG A 190 20.90 30.43 2.81
N ASP A 191 21.07 30.47 4.14
CA ASP A 191 20.61 29.44 5.09
C ASP A 191 19.44 29.92 5.98
N ALA A 192 19.28 31.24 6.12
CA ALA A 192 18.12 31.83 6.77
C ALA A 192 16.91 31.93 5.81
N MET A 193 15.80 31.32 6.21
CA MET A 193 14.54 31.26 5.49
C MET A 193 13.93 32.66 5.25
N PRO A 194 13.06 32.85 4.22
CA PRO A 194 12.46 34.16 3.91
C PRO A 194 11.73 34.87 5.06
N MET A 195 11.21 34.14 6.05
CA MET A 195 10.59 34.75 7.24
C MET A 195 11.61 35.43 8.16
N LEU A 196 12.80 34.84 8.33
CA LEU A 196 13.91 35.48 9.03
C LEU A 196 14.53 36.63 8.22
N LYS A 197 14.41 36.64 6.89
CA LYS A 197 14.84 37.79 6.06
C LYS A 197 14.04 39.06 6.33
N ARG A 198 12.76 38.96 6.75
CA ARG A 198 11.96 40.12 7.20
C ARG A 198 12.26 40.51 8.64
N ALA A 199 12.61 39.54 9.51
CA ALA A 199 13.01 39.80 10.89
C ALA A 199 14.46 40.30 11.02
N ALA A 200 15.34 40.02 10.06
CA ALA A 200 16.73 40.50 10.05
C ALA A 200 16.84 42.04 9.92
N THR A 201 15.75 42.72 9.51
CA THR A 201 15.63 44.19 9.57
C THR A 201 15.14 44.72 10.92
N THR A 202 14.66 43.86 11.81
CA THR A 202 14.26 44.19 13.19
C THR A 202 15.21 43.48 14.16
N THR A 203 16.27 44.17 14.57
CA THR A 203 17.19 43.86 15.68
C THR A 203 16.69 42.76 16.65
N ILE A 204 17.03 41.49 16.36
CA ILE A 204 17.03 40.43 17.36
C ILE A 204 18.41 40.51 18.04
N ASP A 205 18.53 41.43 19.00
CA ASP A 205 19.78 41.81 19.69
C ASP A 205 20.24 40.77 20.73
N LYS A 206 20.61 39.56 20.32
CA LYS A 206 21.25 38.57 21.22
C LYS A 206 22.42 37.76 20.61
N PRO A 207 23.29 38.33 19.75
CA PRO A 207 24.44 37.59 19.25
C PRO A 207 25.38 37.17 20.40
N GLY A 208 25.89 35.94 20.36
CA GLY A 208 26.89 35.46 21.31
C GLY A 208 26.33 34.98 22.66
N ARG A 209 25.00 34.82 22.79
CA ARG A 209 24.34 34.31 24.00
C ARG A 209 24.16 32.80 23.99
N SER A 210 24.01 32.23 25.18
CA SER A 210 23.85 30.80 25.38
C SER A 210 22.38 30.38 25.43
N LEU A 211 22.09 29.15 25.00
CA LEU A 211 20.81 28.47 25.13
C LEU A 211 20.76 27.59 26.39
N ILE A 212 21.85 27.51 27.17
CA ILE A 212 21.88 26.81 28.45
C ILE A 212 21.36 27.74 29.54
N ARG A 213 20.30 27.33 30.23
CA ARG A 213 19.59 28.16 31.23
C ARG A 213 20.46 28.55 32.42
N GLY A 214 21.37 27.65 32.84
CA GLY A 214 22.32 27.90 33.93
C GLY A 214 23.46 28.87 33.58
N SER A 215 23.56 29.32 32.33
CA SER A 215 24.59 30.26 31.88
C SER A 215 24.32 31.68 32.36
N ALA A 216 25.39 32.41 32.71
CA ALA A 216 25.29 33.84 33.00
C ALA A 216 24.82 34.66 31.78
N ASN A 217 25.02 34.16 30.57
CA ASN A 217 24.66 34.82 29.31
C ASN A 217 23.45 34.17 28.62
N TYR A 218 22.52 33.63 29.39
CA TYR A 218 21.35 32.94 28.83
C TYR A 218 20.49 33.85 27.93
N ALA A 219 20.12 33.34 26.75
CA ALA A 219 19.38 34.07 25.73
C ALA A 219 17.96 34.44 26.19
N PHE A 220 17.33 33.64 27.04
CA PHE A 220 15.96 33.86 27.53
C PHE A 220 15.91 34.16 29.03
N ALA A 221 16.89 34.89 29.57
CA ALA A 221 16.98 35.22 31.00
C ALA A 221 15.72 35.90 31.58
N ASN A 222 14.98 36.67 30.78
CA ASN A 222 13.67 37.19 31.16
C ASN A 222 12.59 36.22 30.66
N ASP A 223 11.69 35.76 31.53
CA ASP A 223 10.60 34.83 31.13
C ASP A 223 9.69 35.41 30.02
N SER A 224 9.61 36.74 29.88
CA SER A 224 8.89 37.43 28.80
C SER A 224 9.68 37.53 27.48
N ALA A 225 10.96 37.14 27.47
CA ALA A 225 11.84 37.30 26.32
C ALA A 225 11.35 36.52 25.10
N THR A 226 10.87 35.29 25.29
CA THR A 226 10.41 34.44 24.19
C THR A 226 9.21 35.06 23.47
N GLU A 227 8.21 35.51 24.23
CA GLU A 227 7.03 36.18 23.68
C GLU A 227 7.41 37.52 23.02
N SER A 228 8.34 38.28 23.62
CA SER A 228 8.86 39.53 23.03
C SER A 228 9.53 39.32 21.67
N ASN A 229 10.25 38.21 21.50
CA ASN A 229 10.88 37.87 20.23
C ASN A 229 9.83 37.57 19.14
N LEU A 230 8.70 36.94 19.51
CA LEU A 230 7.61 36.68 18.58
C LEU A 230 6.91 37.96 18.09
N PHE A 231 6.84 39.00 18.94
CA PHE A 231 6.41 40.32 18.50
C PHE A 231 7.44 40.97 17.58
N ALA A 232 8.73 40.92 17.92
CA ALA A 232 9.81 41.48 17.10
C ALA A 232 9.92 40.82 15.71
N SER A 233 9.52 39.55 15.60
CA SER A 233 9.51 38.79 14.35
C SER A 233 8.19 38.91 13.55
N ASN A 234 7.25 39.76 13.97
CA ASN A 234 5.91 39.90 13.38
C ASN A 234 5.08 38.59 13.33
N LEU A 235 5.39 37.61 14.20
CA LEU A 235 4.56 36.42 14.37
C LEU A 235 3.34 36.71 15.27
N LEU A 236 3.51 37.66 16.20
CA LEU A 236 2.45 38.27 16.98
C LEU A 236 2.36 39.76 16.67
N ALA A 237 1.15 40.29 16.61
CA ALA A 237 0.90 41.73 16.48
C ALA A 237 0.75 42.37 17.85
N SER A 238 1.35 43.55 18.05
CA SER A 238 1.18 44.37 19.25
C SER A 238 0.27 45.58 18.95
N PRO A 239 -0.80 45.84 19.73
CA PRO A 239 -1.28 45.05 20.86
C PRO A 239 -1.84 43.68 20.42
N LEU A 240 -1.83 42.72 21.34
CA LEU A 240 -2.32 41.37 21.08
C LEU A 240 -3.81 41.42 20.77
N ASN A 241 -4.22 40.75 19.68
CA ASN A 241 -5.64 40.58 19.35
C ASN A 241 -6.42 39.95 20.51
N ALA A 242 -7.65 40.41 20.76
CA ALA A 242 -8.46 39.99 21.90
C ALA A 242 -8.66 38.46 21.97
N GLY A 243 -8.88 37.78 20.84
CA GLY A 243 -8.95 36.31 20.80
C GLY A 243 -7.65 35.64 21.24
N LEU A 244 -6.50 36.10 20.74
CA LEU A 244 -5.19 35.57 21.16
C LEU A 244 -4.88 35.89 22.63
N ALA A 245 -5.36 37.03 23.14
CA ALA A 245 -5.23 37.37 24.56
C ALA A 245 -6.01 36.39 25.46
N LEU A 246 -7.19 35.95 25.03
CA LEU A 246 -7.96 34.91 25.73
C LEU A 246 -7.24 33.55 25.71
N VAL A 247 -6.65 33.16 24.57
CA VAL A 247 -5.83 31.94 24.49
C VAL A 247 -4.62 32.02 25.42
N ARG A 248 -3.93 33.17 25.41
CA ARG A 248 -2.80 33.44 26.31
C ARG A 248 -3.19 33.33 27.78
N ASN A 249 -4.36 33.84 28.15
CA ASN A 249 -4.87 33.76 29.52
C ASN A 249 -5.29 32.33 29.90
N ALA A 250 -5.84 31.57 28.95
CA ALA A 250 -6.30 30.21 29.20
C ALA A 250 -5.16 29.18 29.30
N VAL A 251 -4.11 29.32 28.49
CA VAL A 251 -3.06 28.31 28.34
C VAL A 251 -1.71 28.80 28.89
N GLY A 252 -1.36 30.07 28.65
CA GLY A 252 -0.07 30.65 29.03
C GLY A 252 0.56 31.51 27.93
N PRO A 253 1.75 32.07 28.18
CA PRO A 253 2.45 32.94 27.23
C PRO A 253 2.87 32.20 25.96
N PHE A 254 2.75 32.88 24.82
CA PHE A 254 3.17 32.34 23.52
C PHE A 254 4.69 32.11 23.47
N GLY A 255 5.12 31.15 22.65
CA GLY A 255 6.52 30.72 22.52
C GLY A 255 6.97 29.64 23.50
N THR A 256 6.18 29.35 24.54
CA THR A 256 6.45 28.33 25.57
C THR A 256 5.39 27.22 25.61
N ILE A 257 4.45 27.21 24.66
CA ILE A 257 3.32 26.28 24.62
C ILE A 257 3.75 25.01 23.87
N ASP A 258 3.63 23.86 24.52
CA ASP A 258 3.87 22.56 23.90
C ASP A 258 2.58 22.07 23.23
N VAL A 259 2.60 21.90 21.90
CA VAL A 259 1.48 21.36 21.13
C VAL A 259 1.72 19.87 20.89
N ARG A 260 0.84 19.02 21.41
CA ARG A 260 0.98 17.56 21.33
C ARG A 260 -0.16 16.95 20.53
N HIS A 261 0.16 16.02 19.64
CA HIS A 261 -0.85 15.15 19.03
C HIS A 261 -1.46 14.25 20.11
N VAL A 262 -2.78 14.09 20.08
CA VAL A 262 -3.50 13.18 20.98
C VAL A 262 -4.02 12.01 20.14
N PRO A 263 -3.52 10.78 20.35
CA PRO A 263 -4.01 9.61 19.64
C PRO A 263 -5.44 9.28 20.06
N CYS A 264 -6.24 8.75 19.14
CA CYS A 264 -7.57 8.26 19.46
C CYS A 264 -7.48 7.09 20.47
N PRO A 265 -8.26 7.09 21.57
CA PRO A 265 -8.20 6.02 22.55
C PRO A 265 -8.51 4.63 21.96
N ARG A 266 -7.76 3.61 22.37
CA ARG A 266 -7.94 2.22 21.89
C ARG A 266 -9.37 1.69 22.02
N PRO A 267 -10.12 1.94 23.12
CA PRO A 267 -11.52 1.51 23.22
C PRO A 267 -12.42 2.12 22.13
N MET A 268 -12.16 3.37 21.73
CA MET A 268 -12.91 4.03 20.65
C MET A 268 -12.56 3.42 19.28
N LEU A 269 -11.29 3.13 19.02
CA LEU A 269 -10.86 2.42 17.80
C LEU A 269 -11.51 1.02 17.70
N ALA A 270 -11.59 0.30 18.82
CA ALA A 270 -12.25 -1.01 18.88
C ALA A 270 -13.76 -0.92 18.60
N LEU A 271 -14.45 0.11 19.13
CA LEU A 271 -15.86 0.37 18.84
C LEU A 271 -16.07 0.68 17.35
N LEU A 272 -15.26 1.58 16.77
CA LEU A 272 -15.33 1.91 15.34
C LEU A 272 -15.11 0.66 14.50
N GLN A 273 -14.07 -0.13 14.79
CA GLN A 273 -13.78 -1.37 14.06
C GLN A 273 -14.96 -2.35 14.11
N ALA A 274 -15.56 -2.56 15.29
CA ALA A 274 -16.70 -3.46 15.45
C ALA A 274 -17.93 -2.98 14.68
N VAL A 275 -18.23 -1.68 14.74
CA VAL A 275 -19.34 -1.05 14.00
C VAL A 275 -19.11 -1.14 12.49
N THR A 276 -17.91 -0.76 12.01
CA THR A 276 -17.54 -0.83 10.59
C THR A 276 -17.62 -2.26 10.06
N VAL A 277 -17.20 -3.26 10.84
CA VAL A 277 -17.33 -4.68 10.46
C VAL A 277 -18.80 -5.06 10.34
N ALA A 278 -19.62 -4.80 11.38
CA ALA A 278 -21.04 -5.15 11.39
C ALA A 278 -21.82 -4.49 10.24
N ILE A 279 -21.52 -3.22 9.98
CA ILE A 279 -22.11 -2.46 8.87
C ILE A 279 -21.69 -3.05 7.53
N LYS A 280 -20.38 -3.27 7.31
CA LYS A 280 -19.89 -3.80 6.03
C LYS A 280 -20.40 -5.22 5.77
N THR A 281 -20.54 -6.06 6.80
CA THR A 281 -21.15 -7.39 6.68
C THR A 281 -22.63 -7.29 6.31
N ALA A 282 -23.38 -6.36 6.93
CA ALA A 282 -24.79 -6.15 6.62
C ALA A 282 -25.00 -5.67 5.18
N ILE A 283 -24.27 -4.64 4.73
CA ILE A 283 -24.36 -4.15 3.33
C ILE A 283 -23.89 -5.23 2.33
N ALA A 284 -22.91 -6.07 2.69
CA ALA A 284 -22.43 -7.15 1.82
C ALA A 284 -23.44 -8.30 1.68
N SER A 285 -24.37 -8.45 2.63
CA SER A 285 -25.33 -9.56 2.69
C SER A 285 -26.45 -9.45 1.66
N THR A 286 -26.95 -8.24 1.39
CA THR A 286 -28.14 -8.01 0.55
C THR A 286 -28.03 -6.70 -0.23
N LEU A 287 -28.58 -6.66 -1.46
CA LEU A 287 -28.60 -5.44 -2.28
C LEU A 287 -29.49 -4.35 -1.67
N ASP A 288 -30.56 -4.73 -0.97
CA ASP A 288 -31.47 -3.79 -0.31
C ASP A 288 -30.78 -3.04 0.85
N ALA A 289 -29.85 -3.70 1.57
CA ALA A 289 -29.01 -3.05 2.57
C ALA A 289 -28.07 -1.99 1.97
N GLN A 290 -27.81 -2.05 0.65
CA GLN A 290 -26.97 -1.10 -0.07
C GLN A 290 -27.73 0.13 -0.59
N ALA A 291 -29.07 0.12 -0.52
CA ALA A 291 -29.85 1.29 -0.84
C ALA A 291 -29.34 2.47 -0.01
N SER A 292 -29.06 3.60 -0.67
CA SER A 292 -28.47 4.76 0.00
C SER A 292 -29.47 5.34 1.01
N VAL A 293 -29.34 4.93 2.26
CA VAL A 293 -30.15 5.45 3.38
C VAL A 293 -29.82 6.92 3.65
N LEU A 294 -28.59 7.30 3.35
CA LEU A 294 -28.11 8.67 3.50
C LEU A 294 -28.01 9.31 2.11
N PRO A 295 -28.72 10.42 1.84
CA PRO A 295 -28.39 11.26 0.71
C PRO A 295 -26.92 11.64 0.84
N SER A 296 -26.14 11.50 -0.23
CA SER A 296 -24.67 11.65 -0.24
C SER A 296 -24.17 13.08 0.12
N ARG A 297 -25.02 13.95 0.70
CA ARG A 297 -24.80 15.37 0.98
C ARG A 297 -25.55 15.92 2.21
N SER A 298 -26.03 15.07 3.13
CA SER A 298 -26.63 15.58 4.38
C SER A 298 -25.54 16.24 5.24
N THR A 299 -25.62 17.56 5.34
CA THR A 299 -24.66 18.42 6.04
C THR A 299 -25.36 19.09 7.21
N PHE A 300 -24.73 19.03 8.38
CA PHE A 300 -25.27 19.58 9.62
C PHE A 300 -24.35 20.66 10.17
N ARG A 301 -24.96 21.68 10.78
CA ARG A 301 -24.24 22.73 11.51
C ARG A 301 -24.73 22.74 12.95
N PRO A 302 -24.22 21.85 13.79
CA PRO A 302 -24.59 21.89 15.19
C PRO A 302 -23.82 22.96 15.95
N ALA A 303 -24.46 23.41 17.01
CA ALA A 303 -23.80 24.10 18.09
C ALA A 303 -24.35 23.50 19.41
N PRO A 304 -23.57 23.56 20.50
CA PRO A 304 -24.05 23.21 21.82
C PRO A 304 -25.32 23.98 22.17
N ARG A 305 -26.29 23.32 22.81
CA ARG A 305 -27.60 23.88 23.13
C ARG A 305 -27.48 25.15 23.98
N LYS A 306 -26.61 25.13 24.98
CA LYS A 306 -26.32 26.28 25.85
C LYS A 306 -25.82 27.49 25.06
N TRP A 307 -25.14 27.26 23.94
CA TRP A 307 -24.66 28.34 23.08
C TRP A 307 -25.82 28.89 22.23
N ASN A 308 -26.67 28.02 21.69
CA ASN A 308 -27.84 28.41 20.89
C ASN A 308 -28.84 29.27 21.67
N GLU A 309 -29.05 28.97 22.95
CA GLU A 309 -29.95 29.75 23.82
C GLU A 309 -29.51 31.21 23.96
N ARG A 310 -28.20 31.50 23.87
CA ARG A 310 -27.63 32.85 23.95
C ARG A 310 -27.42 33.50 22.59
N ASN A 311 -27.21 32.70 21.55
CA ASN A 311 -26.97 33.13 20.17
C ASN A 311 -25.98 34.32 20.01
N PRO A 312 -24.73 34.21 20.48
CA PRO A 312 -23.73 35.26 20.31
C PRO A 312 -23.27 35.38 18.84
N TYR A 313 -22.46 36.40 18.55
CA TYR A 313 -21.65 36.42 17.35
C TYR A 313 -20.42 35.53 17.54
N VAL A 314 -20.14 34.62 16.60
CA VAL A 314 -18.91 33.82 16.56
C VAL A 314 -17.86 34.51 15.69
N LEU A 315 -16.62 34.59 16.19
CA LEU A 315 -15.50 35.35 15.63
C LEU A 315 -14.27 34.47 15.29
N GLY A 316 -14.30 33.18 15.58
CA GLY A 316 -13.27 32.21 15.14
C GLY A 316 -13.23 30.97 16.01
N GLY A 317 -12.68 29.86 15.50
CA GLY A 317 -12.65 28.56 16.19
C GLY A 317 -11.26 27.96 16.39
N SER A 318 -10.19 28.68 16.09
CA SER A 318 -8.81 28.15 16.13
C SER A 318 -7.95 28.87 17.17
N PRO A 319 -7.25 28.15 18.07
CA PRO A 319 -6.34 28.78 19.03
C PRO A 319 -5.08 29.36 18.37
N PHE A 320 -4.80 29.01 17.11
CA PHE A 320 -3.63 29.48 16.36
C PHE A 320 -3.86 30.79 15.60
N CYS A 321 -5.11 31.26 15.56
CA CYS A 321 -5.56 32.40 14.77
C CYS A 321 -6.16 33.52 15.63
N PRO A 322 -6.02 34.79 15.21
CA PRO A 322 -6.72 35.89 15.85
C PRO A 322 -8.24 35.78 15.69
N SER A 323 -8.98 36.38 16.62
CA SER A 323 -10.41 36.61 16.43
C SER A 323 -10.63 37.56 15.26
N GLN A 324 -11.63 37.26 14.45
CA GLN A 324 -12.04 38.09 13.32
C GLN A 324 -12.77 39.34 13.81
N THR A 325 -12.71 40.41 13.03
CA THR A 325 -13.44 41.67 13.32
C THR A 325 -14.91 41.58 12.94
N THR A 326 -15.24 40.79 11.92
CA THR A 326 -16.61 40.52 11.47
C THR A 326 -16.99 39.08 11.77
N GLY A 327 -17.97 38.89 12.66
CA GLY A 327 -18.53 37.59 13.00
C GLY A 327 -19.79 37.24 12.24
N GLN A 328 -20.32 36.06 12.53
CA GLN A 328 -21.67 35.65 12.15
C GLN A 328 -22.45 35.27 13.41
N VAL A 329 -23.79 35.35 13.37
CA VAL A 329 -24.61 34.86 14.49
C VAL A 329 -24.47 33.35 14.62
N LEU A 330 -24.39 32.83 15.85
CA LEU A 330 -24.23 31.39 16.08
C LEU A 330 -25.32 30.54 15.40
N LEU A 331 -26.54 31.09 15.21
CA LEU A 331 -27.60 30.40 14.48
C LEU A 331 -27.17 29.93 13.08
N THR A 332 -26.18 30.55 12.43
CA THR A 332 -25.67 30.08 11.12
C THR A 332 -24.65 28.94 11.22
N GLY A 333 -24.25 28.55 12.44
CA GLY A 333 -23.30 27.50 12.77
C GLY A 333 -22.03 28.03 13.47
N ILE A 334 -21.30 27.15 14.14
CA ILE A 334 -19.97 27.47 14.66
C ILE A 334 -18.97 27.68 13.51
N LEU A 335 -17.88 28.40 13.76
CA LEU A 335 -16.79 28.56 12.80
C LEU A 335 -15.82 27.38 12.82
N THR A 336 -15.13 27.17 11.70
CA THR A 336 -14.17 26.07 11.53
C THR A 336 -13.09 26.07 12.60
N GLN A 337 -12.76 24.87 13.06
CA GLN A 337 -11.66 24.66 14.01
C GLN A 337 -10.28 24.85 13.32
N PHE A 338 -9.19 24.57 14.04
CA PHE A 338 -7.86 24.63 13.43
C PHE A 338 -7.69 23.57 12.32
N SER A 339 -6.75 23.79 11.43
CA SER A 339 -6.38 22.79 10.41
C SER A 339 -4.87 22.78 10.21
N HIS A 340 -4.34 21.64 9.79
CA HIS A 340 -2.96 21.54 9.35
C HIS A 340 -2.73 22.27 8.01
N SER A 341 -3.79 22.51 7.22
CA SER A 341 -3.69 23.04 5.87
C SER A 341 -4.25 24.46 5.69
N ALA A 342 -5.11 24.92 6.60
CA ALA A 342 -5.72 26.24 6.52
C ALA A 342 -4.86 27.34 7.16
N SER A 343 -4.92 28.54 6.56
CA SER A 343 -4.37 29.76 7.14
C SER A 343 -5.45 30.53 7.92
N CYS A 344 -5.07 31.62 8.59
CA CYS A 344 -6.01 32.46 9.35
C CYS A 344 -6.83 33.46 8.49
N SER A 345 -6.79 33.36 7.15
CA SER A 345 -7.30 34.40 6.24
C SER A 345 -8.81 34.34 5.95
N GLY A 346 -9.58 33.48 6.62
CA GLY A 346 -11.02 33.36 6.37
C GLY A 346 -11.78 32.70 7.52
N ALA A 347 -13.06 33.07 7.64
CA ALA A 347 -14.01 32.49 8.58
C ALA A 347 -15.01 31.63 7.80
N PHE A 348 -14.92 30.31 7.97
CA PHE A 348 -15.84 29.36 7.34
C PHE A 348 -16.71 28.72 8.42
N GLY A 349 -17.95 28.37 8.09
CA GLY A 349 -18.80 27.60 8.99
C GLY A 349 -18.33 26.15 9.06
N GLU A 350 -18.25 25.59 10.26
CA GLU A 350 -18.01 24.17 10.47
C GLU A 350 -19.22 23.37 9.97
N VAL A 351 -18.95 22.29 9.24
CA VAL A 351 -19.98 21.41 8.69
C VAL A 351 -19.64 19.99 9.03
N ILE A 352 -20.59 19.29 9.63
CA ILE A 352 -20.50 17.85 9.90
C ILE A 352 -21.20 17.10 8.77
N GLN A 353 -20.54 16.07 8.26
CA GLN A 353 -21.09 15.16 7.27
C GLN A 353 -21.29 13.80 7.93
N LEU A 354 -22.55 13.35 8.01
CA LEU A 354 -22.85 12.01 8.49
C LEU A 354 -22.83 11.05 7.31
N ASP A 355 -21.90 10.11 7.35
CA ASP A 355 -21.94 8.89 6.54
C ASP A 355 -22.58 7.75 7.34
N MET A 356 -22.70 6.58 6.73
CA MET A 356 -23.42 5.46 7.35
C MET A 356 -22.67 4.92 8.57
N GLU A 357 -21.34 4.92 8.54
CA GLU A 357 -20.51 4.44 9.64
C GLU A 357 -20.55 5.41 10.83
N THR A 358 -20.25 6.69 10.60
CA THR A 358 -20.25 7.75 11.62
C THR A 358 -21.64 7.99 12.19
N GLY A 359 -22.68 7.98 11.36
CA GLY A 359 -24.07 8.14 11.78
C GLY A 359 -24.57 6.97 12.61
N SER A 360 -24.30 5.72 12.18
CA SER A 360 -24.71 4.53 12.94
C SER A 360 -23.96 4.41 14.27
N LEU A 361 -22.68 4.78 14.31
CA LEU A 361 -21.91 4.84 15.55
C LEU A 361 -22.50 5.88 16.51
N ALA A 362 -22.77 7.09 16.02
CA ALA A 362 -23.37 8.15 16.82
C ALA A 362 -24.76 7.77 17.37
N LEU A 363 -25.59 7.13 16.56
CA LEU A 363 -26.90 6.62 16.99
C LEU A 363 -26.76 5.48 18.00
N LEU A 364 -25.89 4.50 17.75
CA LEU A 364 -25.63 3.40 18.69
C LEU A 364 -25.19 3.92 20.06
N ALA A 365 -24.25 4.86 20.06
CA ALA A 365 -23.64 5.38 21.27
C ALA A 365 -24.60 6.23 22.12
N THR A 366 -25.64 6.80 21.52
CA THR A 366 -26.60 7.67 22.22
C THR A 366 -27.95 7.02 22.46
N THR A 367 -28.47 6.23 21.53
CA THR A 367 -29.80 5.61 21.68
C THR A 367 -29.80 4.40 22.60
N SER A 368 -28.65 3.73 22.79
CA SER A 368 -28.53 2.58 23.71
C SER A 368 -28.85 2.92 25.16
N SER A 369 -28.68 4.20 25.56
CA SER A 369 -29.02 4.70 26.89
C SER A 369 -30.45 5.25 27.04
N HIS A 370 -31.24 5.31 25.95
CA HIS A 370 -32.58 5.91 25.96
C HIS A 370 -33.68 4.91 25.63
N ALA A 371 -34.70 4.85 26.50
CA ALA A 371 -35.85 3.94 26.33
C ALA A 371 -36.71 4.29 25.09
N ASN A 372 -36.72 5.55 24.64
CA ASN A 372 -37.46 5.99 23.45
C ASN A 372 -36.54 6.76 22.48
N ALA A 373 -35.82 6.01 21.64
CA ALA A 373 -34.84 6.56 20.69
C ALA A 373 -35.44 7.55 19.68
N SER A 374 -36.69 7.35 19.24
CA SER A 374 -37.32 8.21 18.23
C SER A 374 -37.61 9.61 18.76
N ALA A 375 -38.16 9.72 19.98
CA ALA A 375 -38.39 11.00 20.64
C ALA A 375 -37.08 11.77 20.87
N PHE A 376 -36.03 11.06 21.30
CA PHE A 376 -34.71 11.66 21.50
C PHE A 376 -34.12 12.22 20.21
N ILE A 377 -34.25 11.51 19.07
CA ILE A 377 -33.80 12.02 17.76
C ILE A 377 -34.55 13.30 17.37
N HIS A 378 -35.85 13.38 17.66
CA HIS A 378 -36.62 14.61 17.42
C HIS A 378 -36.07 15.81 18.20
N ASP A 379 -35.75 15.61 19.48
CA ASP A 379 -35.16 16.67 20.31
C ASP A 379 -33.77 17.07 19.83
N VAL A 380 -32.93 16.09 19.43
CA VAL A 380 -31.60 16.35 18.84
C VAL A 380 -31.74 17.22 17.59
N CYS A 381 -32.63 16.85 16.66
CA CYS A 381 -32.84 17.59 15.42
C CYS A 381 -33.42 19.00 15.65
N ALA A 382 -34.12 19.23 16.76
CA ALA A 382 -34.62 20.55 17.15
C ALA A 382 -33.51 21.51 17.63
N THR A 383 -32.35 20.98 18.06
CA THR A 383 -31.21 21.78 18.53
C THR A 383 -30.26 22.26 17.42
N ILE A 384 -30.50 21.89 16.16
CA ILE A 384 -29.66 22.29 15.03
C ILE A 384 -29.94 23.76 14.67
N THR A 385 -28.87 24.54 14.47
CA THR A 385 -28.92 26.01 14.47
C THR A 385 -29.71 26.62 13.30
N VAL A 386 -29.86 25.87 12.21
CA VAL A 386 -30.54 26.32 10.99
C VAL A 386 -31.92 25.65 10.87
N ALA A 387 -33.00 26.43 10.93
CA ALA A 387 -34.39 25.94 10.88
C ALA A 387 -34.72 25.06 9.64
N THR A 388 -34.06 25.29 8.50
CA THR A 388 -34.21 24.45 7.29
C THR A 388 -33.48 23.10 7.39
N SER A 389 -32.68 22.89 8.43
CA SER A 389 -31.90 21.67 8.66
C SER A 389 -32.58 20.66 9.58
N THR A 390 -33.57 21.07 10.39
CA THR A 390 -34.34 20.13 11.24
C THR A 390 -35.07 19.05 10.42
N PRO A 391 -35.82 19.39 9.33
CA PRO A 391 -36.42 18.35 8.48
C PRO A 391 -35.37 17.44 7.83
N ARG A 392 -34.21 17.99 7.46
CA ARG A 392 -33.08 17.22 6.89
C ARG A 392 -32.43 16.28 7.89
N CYS A 393 -32.36 16.68 9.16
CA CYS A 393 -31.86 15.83 10.25
C CYS A 393 -32.78 14.64 10.47
N LEU A 394 -34.09 14.88 10.56
CA LEU A 394 -35.07 13.81 10.71
C LEU A 394 -35.08 12.86 9.51
N SER A 395 -35.00 13.39 8.29
CA SER A 395 -34.93 12.58 7.06
C SER A 395 -33.61 11.82 6.90
N THR A 396 -32.63 12.03 7.79
CA THR A 396 -31.32 11.36 7.78
C THR A 396 -31.23 10.35 8.92
N LEU A 397 -31.46 10.77 10.16
CA LEU A 397 -31.26 9.94 11.36
C LEU A 397 -32.37 8.89 11.54
N VAL A 398 -33.63 9.21 11.22
CA VAL A 398 -34.74 8.26 11.39
C VAL A 398 -34.60 7.06 10.44
N PRO A 399 -34.37 7.24 9.12
CA PRO A 399 -34.13 6.11 8.22
C PRO A 399 -32.86 5.32 8.59
N LEU A 400 -31.82 5.97 9.10
CA LEU A 400 -30.59 5.30 9.52
C LEU A 400 -30.83 4.39 10.73
N LEU A 401 -31.57 4.86 11.73
CA LEU A 401 -31.97 4.04 12.87
C LEU A 401 -32.82 2.84 12.43
N GLN A 402 -33.76 3.05 11.51
CA GLN A 402 -34.58 1.98 10.95
C GLN A 402 -33.73 0.95 10.20
N TRP A 403 -32.75 1.40 9.41
CA TRP A 403 -31.80 0.53 8.71
C TRP A 403 -31.02 -0.33 9.69
N MET A 404 -30.50 0.25 10.78
CA MET A 404 -29.77 -0.50 11.81
C MET A 404 -30.63 -1.62 12.42
N HIS A 405 -31.89 -1.34 12.76
CA HIS A 405 -32.79 -2.36 13.29
C HIS A 405 -33.26 -3.40 12.27
N THR A 406 -33.22 -3.07 10.98
CA THR A 406 -33.64 -3.98 9.90
C THR A 406 -32.53 -4.96 9.53
N TYR A 407 -31.28 -4.49 9.48
CA TYR A 407 -30.15 -5.25 8.95
C TYR A 407 -29.13 -5.72 9.98
N LEU A 408 -29.21 -5.23 11.23
CA LEU A 408 -28.41 -5.73 12.35
C LEU A 408 -29.32 -6.47 13.33
N SER A 409 -28.90 -7.66 13.77
CA SER A 409 -29.66 -8.43 14.75
C SER A 409 -29.66 -7.74 16.13
N SER A 410 -30.68 -8.03 16.94
CA SER A 410 -30.75 -7.51 18.31
C SER A 410 -29.55 -7.94 19.17
N GLN A 411 -29.01 -9.14 18.91
CA GLN A 411 -27.81 -9.64 19.59
C GLN A 411 -26.56 -8.87 19.18
N GLU A 412 -26.38 -8.56 17.88
CA GLU A 412 -25.27 -7.75 17.41
C GLU A 412 -25.34 -6.32 17.95
N LEU A 413 -26.51 -5.69 17.93
CA LEU A 413 -26.71 -4.36 18.50
C LEU A 413 -26.42 -4.35 20.01
N ALA A 414 -26.86 -5.36 20.75
CA ALA A 414 -26.53 -5.50 22.17
C ALA A 414 -25.02 -5.68 22.40
N ALA A 415 -24.35 -6.51 21.59
CA ALA A 415 -22.92 -6.72 21.67
C ALA A 415 -22.14 -5.42 21.40
N LEU A 416 -22.51 -4.67 20.36
CA LEU A 416 -21.91 -3.38 20.04
C LEU A 416 -22.16 -2.35 21.16
N ALA A 417 -23.36 -2.33 21.74
CA ALA A 417 -23.70 -1.44 22.85
C ALA A 417 -22.84 -1.68 24.10
N THR A 418 -22.34 -2.90 24.33
CA THR A 418 -21.43 -3.19 25.46
C THR A 418 -20.07 -2.48 25.36
N LEU A 419 -19.65 -2.09 24.15
CA LEU A 419 -18.38 -1.39 23.92
C LEU A 419 -18.48 0.12 24.17
N VAL A 420 -19.70 0.68 24.12
CA VAL A 420 -19.94 2.13 24.21
C VAL A 420 -19.45 2.74 25.53
N PRO A 421 -19.72 2.17 26.73
CA PRO A 421 -19.34 2.81 27.99
C PRO A 421 -17.81 2.99 28.13
N ALA A 422 -17.03 1.99 27.73
CA ALA A 422 -15.57 2.05 27.78
C ALA A 422 -15.01 3.07 26.77
N ALA A 423 -15.57 3.13 25.56
CA ALA A 423 -15.22 4.15 24.57
C ALA A 423 -15.59 5.55 25.05
N GLN A 424 -16.78 5.72 25.62
CA GLN A 424 -17.26 7.00 26.15
C GLN A 424 -16.35 7.52 27.26
N GLN A 425 -16.06 6.68 28.25
CA GLN A 425 -15.20 7.06 29.36
C GLN A 425 -13.81 7.47 28.86
N ALA A 426 -13.21 6.68 27.97
CA ALA A 426 -11.88 6.97 27.43
C ALA A 426 -11.84 8.28 26.64
N VAL A 427 -12.90 8.64 25.92
CA VAL A 427 -12.99 9.92 25.20
C VAL A 427 -13.21 11.09 26.17
N VAL A 428 -14.08 10.93 27.18
CA VAL A 428 -14.32 11.96 28.20
C VAL A 428 -13.03 12.30 28.96
N GLU A 429 -12.20 11.30 29.31
CA GLU A 429 -10.92 11.49 30.00
C GLU A 429 -9.89 12.31 29.19
N THR A 430 -10.02 12.35 27.86
CA THR A 430 -9.14 13.18 27.00
C THR A 430 -9.53 14.65 26.95
N HIS A 431 -10.75 15.01 27.41
CA HIS A 431 -11.30 16.37 27.40
C HIS A 431 -11.20 17.06 26.03
N VAL A 432 -11.51 16.35 24.93
CA VAL A 432 -11.53 16.96 23.59
C VAL A 432 -12.68 17.96 23.49
N GLN A 433 -12.36 19.18 23.06
CA GLN A 433 -13.28 20.30 23.00
C GLN A 433 -13.41 20.89 21.60
N VAL A 434 -14.57 21.48 21.34
CA VAL A 434 -14.70 22.57 20.35
C VAL A 434 -14.59 23.91 21.08
N MET A 435 -13.94 24.88 20.43
CA MET A 435 -13.83 26.24 20.95
C MET A 435 -14.35 27.29 19.96
N GLN A 436 -14.84 28.41 20.48
CA GLN A 436 -15.19 29.60 19.70
C GLN A 436 -14.79 30.87 20.46
N PHE A 437 -14.23 31.85 19.75
CA PHE A 437 -14.25 33.25 20.18
C PHE A 437 -15.64 33.80 19.92
N VAL A 438 -16.28 34.35 20.95
CA VAL A 438 -17.65 34.85 20.82
C VAL A 438 -17.77 36.25 21.37
N GLN A 439 -18.70 37.01 20.80
CA GLN A 439 -19.12 38.29 21.31
C GLN A 439 -20.61 38.20 21.68
N PRO A 440 -20.97 38.31 22.97
CA PRO A 440 -22.36 38.28 23.41
C PRO A 440 -23.19 39.39 22.75
N VAL A 441 -24.49 39.14 22.53
CA VAL A 441 -25.39 40.13 21.92
C VAL A 441 -25.61 41.28 22.89
N GLY A 442 -25.10 42.46 22.57
CA GLY A 442 -25.19 43.69 23.37
C GLY A 442 -24.29 44.78 22.77
N VAL A 443 -24.50 46.04 23.14
CA VAL A 443 -23.60 47.13 22.74
C VAL A 443 -22.35 47.05 23.62
N ASP A 444 -21.16 47.00 23.01
CA ASP A 444 -19.85 47.05 23.69
C ASP A 444 -19.55 45.86 24.64
N THR A 445 -19.87 44.64 24.21
CA THR A 445 -19.51 43.41 24.95
C THR A 445 -18.09 42.94 24.59
N ASP A 446 -17.32 42.60 25.61
CA ASP A 446 -15.99 42.00 25.46
C ASP A 446 -16.08 40.62 24.78
N ILE A 447 -15.02 40.25 24.06
CA ILE A 447 -14.91 38.93 23.45
C ILE A 447 -14.62 37.90 24.54
N GLU A 448 -15.32 36.77 24.50
CA GLU A 448 -15.18 35.63 25.40
C GLU A 448 -14.68 34.39 24.65
N LEU A 449 -14.06 33.46 25.40
CA LEU A 449 -13.64 32.15 24.89
C LEU A 449 -14.61 31.08 25.40
N TRP A 450 -15.47 30.58 24.53
CA TRP A 450 -16.39 29.48 24.85
C TRP A 450 -15.79 28.14 24.45
N ARG A 451 -15.99 27.13 25.30
CA ARG A 451 -15.47 25.76 25.15
C ARG A 451 -16.57 24.76 25.51
N GLN A 452 -16.63 23.67 24.77
CA GLN A 452 -17.57 22.57 25.04
C GLN A 452 -16.87 21.24 24.75
N ASP A 453 -16.90 20.31 25.71
CA ASP A 453 -16.44 18.94 25.52
C ASP A 453 -17.32 18.25 24.47
N LEU A 454 -16.71 17.45 23.59
CA LEU A 454 -17.42 16.73 22.53
C LEU A 454 -18.49 15.80 23.10
N ILE A 455 -18.18 15.15 24.22
CA ILE A 455 -19.05 14.16 24.86
C ILE A 455 -19.33 14.65 26.29
N ASP A 456 -20.50 15.25 26.47
CA ASP A 456 -21.00 15.72 27.77
C ASP A 456 -22.44 15.21 27.98
N PRO A 457 -22.60 13.93 28.35
CA PRO A 457 -23.92 13.30 28.42
C PRO A 457 -24.80 13.89 29.52
N ILE A 458 -24.22 14.57 30.52
CA ILE A 458 -24.95 15.18 31.65
C ILE A 458 -25.33 16.62 31.31
N GLY A 459 -24.40 17.40 30.76
CA GLY A 459 -24.59 18.83 30.52
C GLY A 459 -25.23 19.18 29.17
N ASP A 460 -25.03 18.38 28.13
CA ASP A 460 -25.65 18.55 26.80
C ASP A 460 -25.81 17.21 26.04
N PRO A 461 -26.83 16.40 26.40
CA PRO A 461 -27.07 15.11 25.76
C PRO A 461 -27.43 15.23 24.26
N HIS A 462 -27.94 16.38 23.82
CA HIS A 462 -28.35 16.58 22.42
C HIS A 462 -27.15 16.85 21.51
N PHE A 463 -26.20 17.68 21.96
CA PHE A 463 -24.94 17.89 21.24
C PHE A 463 -24.11 16.60 21.18
N THR A 464 -24.21 15.73 22.18
CA THR A 464 -23.45 14.48 22.28
C THR A 464 -23.63 13.56 21.07
N VAL A 465 -24.80 13.50 20.42
CA VAL A 465 -24.99 12.74 19.17
C VAL A 465 -24.02 13.19 18.07
N LEU A 466 -23.87 14.51 17.93
CA LEU A 466 -23.01 15.09 16.91
C LEU A 466 -21.55 15.13 17.38
N GLY A 467 -21.32 15.21 18.69
CA GLY A 467 -20.03 14.92 19.30
C GLY A 467 -19.47 13.56 18.89
N TRP A 468 -20.29 12.50 18.96
CA TRP A 468 -19.88 11.16 18.52
C TRP A 468 -19.50 11.08 17.04
N SER A 469 -20.12 11.89 16.18
CA SER A 469 -19.71 11.95 14.77
C SER A 469 -18.32 12.57 14.59
N LEU A 470 -17.99 13.61 15.36
CA LEU A 470 -16.66 14.22 15.37
C LEU A 470 -15.60 13.26 15.94
N VAL A 471 -15.96 12.50 16.99
CA VAL A 471 -15.10 11.46 17.57
C VAL A 471 -14.91 10.29 16.60
N ALA A 472 -15.94 9.90 15.85
CA ALA A 472 -15.82 8.88 14.81
C ALA A 472 -14.90 9.36 13.66
N GLU A 473 -15.01 10.62 13.24
CA GLU A 473 -14.11 11.23 12.25
C GLU A 473 -12.66 11.30 12.77
N TRP A 474 -12.45 11.55 14.07
CA TRP A 474 -11.13 11.45 14.70
C TRP A 474 -10.59 10.01 14.67
N ALA A 475 -11.42 9.02 15.03
CA ALA A 475 -11.04 7.61 14.99
C ALA A 475 -10.75 7.09 13.57
N GLN A 476 -11.38 7.69 12.54
CA GLN A 476 -11.11 7.40 11.13
C GLN A 476 -9.85 8.10 10.58
N GLY A 477 -9.23 9.01 11.34
CA GLY A 477 -8.13 9.85 10.88
C GLY A 477 -8.55 10.97 9.92
N ALA A 478 -9.85 11.31 9.87
CA ALA A 478 -10.36 12.46 9.12
C ALA A 478 -10.25 13.77 9.89
N ARG A 479 -10.05 13.70 11.22
CA ARG A 479 -9.72 14.83 12.09
C ARG A 479 -8.56 14.46 13.00
N GLU A 480 -7.80 15.47 13.38
CA GLU A 480 -6.72 15.36 14.35
C GLU A 480 -7.12 16.05 15.65
N VAL A 481 -6.58 15.58 16.78
CA VAL A 481 -6.74 16.25 18.07
C VAL A 481 -5.38 16.69 18.57
N VAL A 482 -5.31 17.92 19.06
CA VAL A 482 -4.09 18.47 19.65
C VAL A 482 -4.37 19.03 21.03
N ALA A 483 -3.44 18.79 21.96
CA ALA A 483 -3.48 19.33 23.31
C ALA A 483 -2.40 20.40 23.50
N LEU A 484 -2.82 21.63 23.78
CA LEU A 484 -1.95 22.76 24.06
C LEU A 484 -1.63 22.78 25.56
N HIS A 485 -0.39 22.50 25.90
CA HIS A 485 0.12 22.53 27.26
C HIS A 485 0.96 23.79 27.47
N GLY A 486 0.50 24.71 28.30
CA GLY A 486 1.24 25.93 28.64
C GLY A 486 1.57 26.00 30.13
N ASP A 487 1.88 27.22 30.58
CA ASP A 487 2.28 27.50 31.97
C ASP A 487 1.09 27.59 32.94
N SER A 488 -0.15 27.69 32.43
CA SER A 488 -1.34 27.98 33.23
C SER A 488 -2.48 27.02 32.88
N GLY A 489 -3.21 26.58 33.92
CA GLY A 489 -4.46 25.83 33.75
C GLY A 489 -4.30 24.38 33.29
N ALA A 490 -5.44 23.77 33.00
CA ALA A 490 -5.51 22.47 32.34
C ALA A 490 -5.21 22.62 30.84
N PRO A 491 -4.68 21.58 30.16
CA PRO A 491 -4.40 21.64 28.74
C PRO A 491 -5.66 21.95 27.94
N LEU A 492 -5.52 22.80 26.91
CA LEU A 492 -6.58 23.06 25.96
C LEU A 492 -6.51 22.01 24.85
N THR A 493 -7.36 20.99 24.92
CA THR A 493 -7.44 19.91 23.92
C THR A 493 -8.53 20.22 22.91
N VAL A 494 -8.14 20.46 21.65
CA VAL A 494 -9.07 20.86 20.58
C VAL A 494 -9.01 19.90 19.41
N ILE A 495 -10.15 19.72 18.74
CA ILE A 495 -10.26 18.93 17.51
C ILE A 495 -10.10 19.81 16.26
N SER A 496 -9.49 19.26 15.21
CA SER A 496 -9.29 19.97 13.94
C SER A 496 -10.57 20.04 13.12
N LEU A 497 -10.54 20.87 12.07
CA LEU A 497 -11.42 20.76 10.91
C LEU A 497 -11.23 19.37 10.25
N ARG A 498 -12.29 18.86 9.62
CA ARG A 498 -12.22 17.64 8.81
C ARG A 498 -11.31 17.84 7.60
N ASP A 499 -10.29 17.00 7.49
CA ASP A 499 -9.45 16.89 6.31
C ASP A 499 -10.13 15.98 5.28
N MET A 500 -9.99 16.36 4.00
CA MET A 500 -10.53 15.56 2.89
C MET A 500 -9.49 14.53 2.46
N PRO A 501 -9.88 13.26 2.26
CA PRO A 501 -8.93 12.23 1.85
C PRO A 501 -8.42 12.50 0.43
N ASP A 502 -7.10 12.42 0.27
CA ASP A 502 -6.46 12.43 -1.04
C ASP A 502 -6.74 11.13 -1.79
N THR A 503 -6.97 11.22 -3.10
CA THR A 503 -7.11 10.07 -3.98
C THR A 503 -5.80 9.84 -4.73
N PHE A 504 -5.26 8.63 -4.62
CA PHE A 504 -4.04 8.22 -5.32
C PHE A 504 -4.39 7.21 -6.41
N GLN A 505 -3.72 7.32 -7.56
CA GLN A 505 -3.79 6.35 -8.65
C GLN A 505 -2.43 5.67 -8.79
N PRO A 506 -2.35 4.33 -8.65
CA PRO A 506 -1.13 3.60 -8.92
C PRO A 506 -0.65 3.82 -10.35
N SER A 507 0.67 3.90 -10.54
CA SER A 507 1.25 4.07 -11.86
C SER A 507 1.24 2.75 -12.64
N GLU A 508 0.68 2.77 -13.86
CA GLU A 508 0.69 1.60 -14.75
C GLU A 508 2.11 1.14 -15.11
N LEU A 509 3.08 2.06 -15.10
CA LEU A 509 4.49 1.80 -15.42
C LEU A 509 5.20 0.93 -14.37
N GLU A 510 4.66 0.83 -13.14
CA GLU A 510 5.22 -0.03 -12.10
C GLU A 510 4.85 -1.51 -12.30
N THR A 511 3.86 -1.80 -13.15
CA THR A 511 3.48 -3.17 -13.46
C THR A 511 4.46 -3.79 -14.46
N PRO A 512 5.20 -4.85 -14.10
CA PRO A 512 6.21 -5.44 -14.99
C PRO A 512 5.55 -6.22 -16.14
N THR A 513 5.30 -5.55 -17.27
CA THR A 513 4.66 -6.16 -18.45
C THR A 513 5.65 -6.74 -19.46
N ASN A 514 6.94 -6.40 -19.37
CA ASN A 514 7.96 -6.78 -20.36
C ASN A 514 8.06 -8.30 -20.56
N VAL A 515 8.22 -9.07 -19.48
CA VAL A 515 8.36 -10.53 -19.56
C VAL A 515 7.06 -11.16 -20.08
N ALA A 516 5.91 -10.69 -19.60
CA ALA A 516 4.61 -11.17 -20.07
C ALA A 516 4.42 -10.91 -21.57
N TYR A 517 4.85 -9.74 -22.06
CA TYR A 517 4.81 -9.39 -23.48
C TYR A 517 5.68 -10.30 -24.33
N TYR A 518 6.94 -10.54 -23.95
CA TYR A 518 7.83 -11.46 -24.67
C TYR A 518 7.28 -12.89 -24.68
N CYS A 519 6.81 -13.39 -23.54
CA CYS A 519 6.16 -14.70 -23.45
C CYS A 519 4.92 -14.79 -24.35
N HIS A 520 4.09 -13.75 -24.37
CA HIS A 520 2.92 -13.68 -25.22
C HIS A 520 3.30 -13.73 -26.72
N LYS A 521 4.32 -12.97 -27.14
CA LYS A 521 4.83 -13.01 -28.51
C LYS A 521 5.41 -14.37 -28.90
N CYS A 522 6.10 -15.04 -27.99
CA CYS A 522 6.58 -16.41 -28.22
C CYS A 522 5.42 -17.40 -28.39
N ILE A 523 4.37 -17.28 -27.57
CA ILE A 523 3.17 -18.12 -27.70
C ILE A 523 2.46 -17.86 -29.04
N GLN A 524 2.32 -16.60 -29.45
CA GLN A 524 1.76 -16.25 -30.77
C GLN A 524 2.58 -16.89 -31.90
N TYR A 525 3.90 -16.73 -31.88
CA TYR A 525 4.79 -17.31 -32.88
C TYR A 525 4.67 -18.84 -32.96
N THR A 526 4.79 -19.53 -31.82
CA THR A 526 4.72 -21.00 -31.77
C THR A 526 3.34 -21.52 -32.23
N THR A 527 2.25 -20.84 -31.89
CA THR A 527 0.90 -21.17 -32.38
C THR A 527 0.80 -20.97 -33.90
N SER A 528 1.31 -19.86 -34.43
CA SER A 528 1.28 -19.55 -35.86
C SER A 528 2.07 -20.57 -36.68
N VAL A 529 3.29 -20.93 -36.24
CA VAL A 529 4.11 -21.96 -36.90
C VAL A 529 3.41 -23.32 -36.83
N GLY A 530 2.83 -23.69 -35.69
CA GLY A 530 2.04 -24.92 -35.57
C GLY A 530 0.86 -24.96 -36.54
N PHE A 531 0.13 -23.85 -36.68
CA PHE A 531 -0.98 -23.74 -37.63
C PHE A 531 -0.53 -23.87 -39.09
N VAL A 532 0.53 -23.16 -39.49
CA VAL A 532 1.11 -23.24 -40.84
C VAL A 532 1.57 -24.66 -41.14
N THR A 533 2.25 -25.30 -40.18
CA THR A 533 2.74 -26.67 -40.32
C THR A 533 1.58 -27.66 -40.49
N ALA A 534 0.51 -27.51 -39.71
CA ALA A 534 -0.69 -28.33 -39.84
C ALA A 534 -1.39 -28.12 -41.19
N ALA A 535 -1.52 -26.87 -41.65
CA ALA A 535 -2.13 -26.54 -42.94
C ALA A 535 -1.36 -27.16 -44.11
N ILE A 536 -0.03 -27.07 -44.11
CA ILE A 536 0.80 -27.68 -45.17
C ILE A 536 0.76 -29.20 -45.11
N THR A 537 0.75 -29.79 -43.90
CA THR A 537 0.59 -31.26 -43.73
C THR A 537 -0.74 -31.74 -44.32
N LEU A 538 -1.83 -30.97 -44.13
CA LEU A 538 -3.13 -31.24 -44.76
C LEU A 538 -3.06 -31.16 -46.29
N VAL A 539 -2.39 -30.13 -46.84
CA VAL A 539 -2.18 -30.04 -48.30
C VAL A 539 -1.44 -31.26 -48.83
N TYR A 540 -0.36 -31.70 -48.19
CA TYR A 540 0.34 -32.93 -48.56
C TYR A 540 -0.55 -34.17 -48.49
N THR A 541 -1.46 -34.23 -47.50
CA THR A 541 -2.43 -35.32 -47.36
C THR A 541 -3.41 -35.35 -48.54
N PHE A 542 -3.94 -34.20 -48.95
CA PHE A 542 -4.86 -34.10 -50.10
C PHE A 542 -4.16 -34.38 -51.43
N VAL A 543 -2.97 -33.82 -51.65
CA VAL A 543 -2.16 -34.05 -52.86
C VAL A 543 -1.76 -35.51 -52.98
N SER A 544 -1.64 -36.22 -51.85
CA SER A 544 -1.32 -37.65 -51.83
C SER A 544 -2.54 -38.56 -51.98
N GLY A 545 -3.71 -38.03 -52.33
CA GLY A 545 -4.92 -38.84 -52.53
C GLY A 545 -5.47 -39.52 -51.26
N GLY A 546 -4.98 -39.12 -50.08
CA GLY A 546 -5.29 -39.78 -48.81
C GLY A 546 -4.42 -41.00 -48.49
N ASP A 547 -3.46 -41.36 -49.35
CA ASP A 547 -2.47 -42.42 -49.10
C ASP A 547 -1.40 -41.95 -48.11
N VAL A 548 -1.80 -41.76 -46.85
CA VAL A 548 -0.93 -41.35 -45.74
C VAL A 548 -1.19 -42.20 -44.50
N GLU A 549 -0.17 -42.37 -43.65
CA GLU A 549 -0.34 -43.05 -42.37
C GLU A 549 -1.04 -42.11 -41.38
N GLY A 550 -2.36 -42.23 -41.26
CA GLY A 550 -3.16 -41.38 -40.34
C GLY A 550 -2.68 -41.43 -38.89
N GLY A 551 -2.09 -42.54 -38.44
CA GLY A 551 -1.49 -42.65 -37.11
C GLY A 551 -0.29 -41.71 -36.89
N ASN A 552 0.48 -41.42 -37.94
CA ASN A 552 1.61 -40.50 -37.88
C ASN A 552 1.16 -39.04 -37.81
N LEU A 553 0.01 -38.70 -38.41
CA LEU A 553 -0.59 -37.36 -38.32
C LEU A 553 -0.92 -36.96 -36.87
N LEU A 554 -1.28 -37.93 -36.02
CA LEU A 554 -1.53 -37.70 -34.59
C LEU A 554 -0.25 -37.36 -33.80
N ALA A 555 0.93 -37.57 -34.39
CA ALA A 555 2.21 -37.21 -33.80
C ALA A 555 2.68 -35.79 -34.18
N ILE A 556 1.84 -34.99 -34.85
CA ILE A 556 2.19 -33.64 -35.31
C ILE A 556 2.75 -32.74 -34.20
N SER A 557 2.14 -32.71 -33.02
CA SER A 557 2.64 -31.92 -31.89
C SER A 557 4.00 -32.43 -31.40
N ARG A 558 4.22 -33.75 -31.43
CA ARG A 558 5.42 -34.39 -30.87
C ARG A 558 6.63 -34.35 -31.80
N VAL A 559 6.41 -34.47 -33.11
CA VAL A 559 7.46 -34.49 -34.13
C VAL A 559 7.60 -33.11 -34.76
N ALA A 560 6.53 -32.62 -35.39
CA ALA A 560 6.56 -31.37 -36.12
C ALA A 560 6.79 -30.17 -35.18
N GLY A 561 6.24 -30.21 -33.96
CA GLY A 561 6.52 -29.18 -32.95
C GLY A 561 8.02 -29.05 -32.66
N VAL A 562 8.73 -30.16 -32.41
CA VAL A 562 10.17 -30.12 -32.10
C VAL A 562 10.99 -29.67 -33.31
N VAL A 563 10.63 -30.11 -34.51
CA VAL A 563 11.37 -29.81 -35.75
C VAL A 563 11.16 -28.38 -36.23
N TRP A 564 9.92 -27.90 -36.28
CA TRP A 564 9.56 -26.61 -36.89
C TRP A 564 9.60 -25.43 -35.90
N VAL A 565 9.38 -25.69 -34.61
CA VAL A 565 9.38 -24.64 -33.57
C VAL A 565 10.67 -24.66 -32.73
N GLY A 566 11.14 -25.86 -32.38
CA GLY A 566 12.34 -26.04 -31.56
C GLY A 566 12.05 -26.19 -30.07
N ARG A 567 12.94 -26.90 -29.38
CA ARG A 567 12.79 -27.31 -27.96
C ARG A 567 12.66 -26.12 -27.00
N LEU A 568 13.44 -25.05 -27.19
CA LEU A 568 13.48 -23.91 -26.26
C LEU A 568 12.16 -23.14 -26.23
N LEU A 569 11.57 -22.87 -27.39
CA LEU A 569 10.30 -22.14 -27.48
C LEU A 569 9.12 -22.98 -26.99
N LEU A 570 9.15 -24.29 -27.23
CA LEU A 570 8.17 -25.22 -26.64
C LEU A 570 8.34 -25.35 -25.12
N PHE A 571 9.58 -25.29 -24.61
CA PHE A 571 9.85 -25.28 -23.18
C PHE A 571 9.23 -24.04 -22.55
N LEU A 572 9.52 -22.86 -23.10
CA LEU A 572 8.95 -21.59 -22.66
C LEU A 572 7.41 -21.66 -22.67
N ARG A 573 6.82 -22.16 -23.76
CA ARG A 573 5.36 -22.32 -23.89
C ARG A 573 4.78 -23.18 -22.77
N SER A 574 5.42 -24.30 -22.44
CA SER A 574 5.01 -25.17 -21.34
C SER A 574 5.18 -24.50 -19.97
N MET A 575 6.27 -23.77 -19.75
CA MET A 575 6.53 -23.05 -18.49
C MET A 575 5.50 -21.96 -18.25
N VAL A 576 5.08 -21.23 -19.30
CA VAL A 576 4.02 -20.23 -19.19
C VAL A 576 2.69 -20.90 -18.84
N ALA A 577 2.37 -22.05 -19.43
CA ALA A 577 1.17 -22.80 -19.07
C ALA A 577 1.17 -23.26 -17.60
N ILE A 578 2.29 -23.80 -17.11
CA ILE A 578 2.46 -24.19 -15.70
C ILE A 578 2.35 -22.96 -14.79
N ALA A 579 2.94 -21.83 -15.18
CA ALA A 579 2.84 -20.58 -14.43
C ALA A 579 1.38 -20.10 -14.36
N LEU A 580 0.63 -20.12 -15.46
CA LEU A 580 -0.79 -19.76 -15.49
C LEU A 580 -1.64 -20.69 -14.61
N LEU A 581 -1.39 -22.01 -14.64
CA LEU A 581 -2.08 -22.99 -13.78
C LEU A 581 -1.68 -22.91 -12.30
N SER A 582 -0.56 -22.23 -12.01
CA SER A 582 -0.08 -21.97 -10.65
C SER A 582 -0.44 -20.58 -10.15
N THR A 583 -1.13 -19.76 -10.97
CA THR A 583 -1.52 -18.38 -10.66
C THR A 583 -3.04 -18.27 -10.53
N SER A 584 -3.51 -17.59 -9.51
CA SER A 584 -4.90 -17.15 -9.37
C SER A 584 -5.14 -15.87 -10.15
N ASN A 585 -6.28 -15.76 -10.82
CA ASN A 585 -6.71 -14.50 -11.42
C ASN A 585 -7.53 -13.73 -10.40
N LEU A 586 -7.13 -12.50 -10.09
CA LEU A 586 -7.93 -11.59 -9.27
C LEU A 586 -8.71 -10.66 -10.19
N LYS A 587 -10.03 -10.57 -10.00
CA LYS A 587 -10.86 -9.57 -10.66
C LYS A 587 -11.50 -8.68 -9.62
N LEU A 588 -11.56 -7.38 -9.91
CA LEU A 588 -12.44 -6.49 -9.18
C LEU A 588 -13.87 -6.74 -9.65
N ASP A 589 -14.73 -7.11 -8.70
CA ASP A 589 -16.17 -7.27 -8.90
C ASP A 589 -16.87 -6.14 -8.14
N VAL A 590 -17.73 -5.41 -8.85
CA VAL A 590 -18.51 -4.32 -8.26
C VAL A 590 -19.91 -4.86 -7.97
N ARG A 591 -20.23 -5.01 -6.68
CA ARG A 591 -21.55 -5.42 -6.22
C ARG A 591 -22.23 -4.23 -5.58
N GLY A 592 -23.02 -3.52 -6.39
CA GLY A 592 -23.65 -2.24 -6.04
C GLY A 592 -22.61 -1.18 -5.67
N VAL A 593 -22.52 -0.80 -4.40
CA VAL A 593 -21.57 0.22 -3.92
C VAL A 593 -20.21 -0.34 -3.48
N PHE A 594 -20.08 -1.67 -3.36
CA PHE A 594 -18.81 -2.28 -2.99
C PHE A 594 -17.99 -2.67 -4.20
N THR A 595 -16.70 -2.43 -4.09
CA THR A 595 -15.70 -3.07 -4.93
C THR A 595 -15.04 -4.19 -4.12
N THR A 596 -15.21 -5.43 -4.56
CA THR A 596 -14.61 -6.60 -3.93
C THR A 596 -13.56 -7.20 -4.86
N ILE A 597 -12.50 -7.75 -4.28
CA ILE A 597 -11.52 -8.53 -5.04
C ILE A 597 -11.94 -9.99 -4.89
N GLN A 598 -12.36 -10.61 -6.01
CA GLN A 598 -12.79 -12.00 -6.02
C GLN A 598 -11.94 -12.82 -6.98
N ALA A 599 -11.63 -14.04 -6.57
CA ALA A 599 -11.24 -15.06 -7.52
C ALA A 599 -12.47 -15.39 -8.39
N PRO A 600 -12.32 -15.47 -9.72
CA PRO A 600 -13.45 -15.75 -10.60
C PRO A 600 -14.06 -17.09 -10.23
N HIS A 601 -15.40 -17.11 -10.15
CA HIS A 601 -16.14 -18.34 -9.98
C HIS A 601 -15.87 -19.26 -11.18
N PRO A 602 -15.79 -20.59 -10.98
CA PRO A 602 -15.55 -21.53 -12.07
C PRO A 602 -16.72 -21.50 -13.06
N THR A 603 -16.57 -20.69 -14.11
CA THR A 603 -17.48 -20.67 -15.26
C THR A 603 -17.10 -21.77 -16.25
N GLY A 604 -18.02 -22.13 -17.17
CA GLY A 604 -17.70 -23.07 -18.25
C GLY A 604 -16.49 -22.62 -19.09
N VAL A 605 -16.33 -21.30 -19.29
CA VAL A 605 -15.16 -20.71 -19.97
C VAL A 605 -13.88 -20.90 -19.14
N TYR A 606 -13.94 -20.72 -17.83
CA TYR A 606 -12.79 -20.96 -16.95
C TYR A 606 -12.33 -22.43 -16.99
N VAL A 607 -13.26 -23.37 -16.99
CA VAL A 607 -12.94 -24.81 -17.10
C VAL A 607 -12.33 -25.11 -18.47
N LEU A 608 -12.86 -24.54 -19.55
CA LEU A 608 -12.29 -24.67 -20.89
C LEU A 608 -10.87 -24.12 -20.96
N LEU A 609 -10.63 -22.92 -20.44
CA LEU A 609 -9.28 -22.33 -20.40
C LEU A 609 -8.31 -23.17 -19.55
N THR A 610 -8.78 -23.72 -18.44
CA THR A 610 -7.99 -24.62 -17.59
C THR A 610 -7.63 -25.90 -18.33
N PHE A 611 -8.58 -26.48 -19.07
CA PHE A 611 -8.36 -27.65 -19.90
C PHE A 611 -7.33 -27.37 -20.99
N LEU A 612 -7.49 -26.25 -21.72
CA LEU A 612 -6.53 -25.83 -22.75
C LEU A 612 -5.14 -25.61 -22.16
N ALA A 613 -5.01 -24.91 -21.03
CA ALA A 613 -3.73 -24.71 -20.35
C ALA A 613 -3.13 -26.05 -19.85
N GLY A 614 -3.97 -26.99 -19.42
CA GLY A 614 -3.54 -28.34 -19.05
C GLY A 614 -2.94 -29.12 -20.22
N LEU A 615 -3.52 -28.98 -21.42
CA LEU A 615 -2.96 -29.56 -22.64
C LEU A 615 -1.62 -28.92 -23.02
N GLU A 616 -1.42 -27.63 -22.75
CA GLU A 616 -0.15 -26.93 -23.01
C GLU A 616 1.00 -27.44 -22.12
N ILE A 617 0.73 -28.12 -21.00
CA ILE A 617 1.78 -28.79 -20.20
C ILE A 617 2.42 -29.95 -20.98
N SER A 618 1.69 -30.59 -21.90
CA SER A 618 2.19 -31.74 -22.66
C SER A 618 3.42 -31.42 -23.52
N TRP A 619 3.68 -30.14 -23.81
CA TRP A 619 4.91 -29.69 -24.47
C TRP A 619 6.16 -29.96 -23.63
N LEU A 620 6.10 -29.76 -22.31
CA LEU A 620 7.20 -30.10 -21.41
C LEU A 620 7.50 -31.59 -21.48
N GLU A 621 6.44 -32.41 -21.40
CA GLU A 621 6.59 -33.86 -21.47
C GLU A 621 7.14 -34.31 -22.83
N THR A 622 6.77 -33.63 -23.92
CA THR A 622 7.31 -33.89 -25.26
C THR A 622 8.81 -33.66 -25.29
N ILE A 623 9.29 -32.55 -24.73
CA ILE A 623 10.73 -32.23 -24.67
C ILE A 623 11.48 -33.24 -23.80
N LEU A 624 10.95 -33.54 -22.61
CA LEU A 624 11.56 -34.52 -21.71
C LEU A 624 11.62 -35.90 -22.36
N SER A 625 10.58 -36.30 -23.10
CA SER A 625 10.58 -37.57 -23.84
C SER A 625 11.56 -37.55 -25.02
N ASP A 626 11.67 -36.45 -25.75
CA ASP A 626 12.58 -36.31 -26.90
C ASP A 626 14.05 -36.40 -26.48
N ILE A 627 14.40 -35.81 -25.33
CA ILE A 627 15.73 -35.98 -24.70
C ILE A 627 15.87 -37.41 -24.16
N GLY A 628 14.82 -37.93 -23.51
CA GLY A 628 14.77 -39.26 -22.92
C GLY A 628 14.89 -40.41 -23.92
N MET A 629 14.55 -40.19 -25.20
CA MET A 629 14.63 -41.20 -26.27
C MET A 629 16.03 -41.80 -26.43
N LEU A 630 17.09 -41.10 -26.03
CA LEU A 630 18.46 -41.65 -25.94
C LEU A 630 18.52 -42.92 -25.09
N PHE A 631 17.71 -42.96 -24.02
CA PHE A 631 17.65 -44.05 -23.06
C PHE A 631 16.45 -44.98 -23.32
N THR A 632 15.27 -44.40 -23.58
CA THR A 632 14.01 -45.16 -23.65
C THR A 632 13.79 -45.85 -25.02
N ARG A 633 14.41 -45.33 -26.08
CA ARG A 633 14.41 -45.89 -27.46
C ARG A 633 13.02 -46.34 -27.91
N ALA A 634 12.89 -47.59 -28.35
CA ALA A 634 11.66 -48.19 -28.86
C ALA A 634 10.48 -48.10 -27.87
N HIS A 635 10.74 -48.22 -26.56
CA HIS A 635 9.67 -48.18 -25.55
C HIS A 635 8.90 -46.86 -25.53
N THR A 636 9.51 -45.75 -25.99
CA THR A 636 8.87 -44.42 -26.05
C THR A 636 7.57 -44.43 -26.86
N ALA A 637 7.52 -45.23 -27.93
CA ALA A 637 6.35 -45.34 -28.80
C ALA A 637 5.11 -45.84 -28.05
N SER A 638 5.30 -46.78 -27.11
CA SER A 638 4.21 -47.41 -26.38
C SER A 638 3.64 -46.51 -25.30
N TYR A 639 4.48 -45.80 -24.54
CA TYR A 639 4.01 -45.08 -23.36
C TYR A 639 3.69 -43.61 -23.56
N LYS A 640 4.26 -42.98 -24.59
CA LYS A 640 4.21 -41.52 -24.74
C LYS A 640 2.79 -40.95 -24.88
N ALA A 641 1.88 -41.69 -25.52
CA ALA A 641 0.53 -41.20 -25.75
C ALA A 641 -0.29 -41.16 -24.44
N TYR A 642 -0.24 -42.23 -23.66
CA TYR A 642 -0.99 -42.29 -22.40
C TYR A 642 -0.30 -41.50 -21.28
N SER A 643 1.03 -41.42 -21.23
CA SER A 643 1.72 -40.57 -20.23
C SER A 643 1.31 -39.10 -20.40
N SER A 644 1.24 -38.62 -21.64
CA SER A 644 0.79 -37.26 -21.97
C SER A 644 -0.66 -37.00 -21.58
N ALA A 645 -1.53 -38.00 -21.75
CA ALA A 645 -2.92 -37.92 -21.34
C ALA A 645 -3.02 -37.87 -19.81
N ILE A 646 -2.31 -38.76 -19.10
CA ILE A 646 -2.28 -38.81 -17.64
C ILE A 646 -1.77 -37.48 -17.06
N THR A 647 -0.64 -36.95 -17.53
CA THR A 647 -0.09 -35.67 -17.06
C THR A 647 -1.10 -34.53 -17.23
N SER A 648 -1.70 -34.41 -18.41
CA SER A 648 -2.68 -33.34 -18.70
C SER A 648 -3.93 -33.50 -17.82
N THR A 649 -4.45 -34.72 -17.68
CA THR A 649 -5.59 -35.03 -16.81
C THR A 649 -5.28 -34.72 -15.35
N LEU A 650 -4.11 -35.12 -14.84
CA LEU A 650 -3.68 -34.81 -13.48
C LEU A 650 -3.56 -33.31 -13.25
N ALA A 651 -2.96 -32.57 -14.18
CA ALA A 651 -2.84 -31.13 -14.08
C ALA A 651 -4.20 -30.41 -14.06
N VAL A 652 -5.13 -30.82 -14.93
CA VAL A 652 -6.50 -30.27 -14.98
C VAL A 652 -7.27 -30.62 -13.71
N LEU A 653 -7.27 -31.89 -13.29
CA LEU A 653 -7.95 -32.34 -12.07
C LEU A 653 -7.41 -31.60 -10.84
N LEU A 654 -6.10 -31.47 -10.73
CA LEU A 654 -5.47 -30.78 -9.62
C LEU A 654 -5.91 -29.30 -9.58
N THR A 655 -6.11 -28.64 -10.72
CA THR A 655 -6.55 -27.22 -10.75
C THR A 655 -8.04 -27.07 -10.45
N ILE A 656 -8.86 -28.05 -10.81
CA ILE A 656 -10.29 -28.06 -10.48
C ILE A 656 -10.52 -28.40 -9.00
N VAL A 657 -9.84 -29.42 -8.48
CA VAL A 657 -10.04 -29.93 -7.11
C VAL A 657 -9.34 -29.03 -6.08
N ALA A 658 -8.17 -28.51 -6.41
CA ALA A 658 -7.36 -27.67 -5.52
C ALA A 658 -6.86 -26.42 -6.29
N PRO A 659 -7.76 -25.45 -6.58
CA PRO A 659 -7.40 -24.21 -7.25
C PRO A 659 -6.46 -23.37 -6.37
N VAL A 660 -5.55 -22.61 -7.00
CA VAL A 660 -4.68 -21.68 -6.28
C VAL A 660 -5.53 -20.53 -5.73
N GLN A 661 -5.52 -20.37 -4.41
CA GLN A 661 -6.19 -19.27 -3.74
C GLN A 661 -5.21 -18.10 -3.53
N PRO A 662 -5.61 -16.87 -3.88
CA PRO A 662 -4.84 -15.68 -3.56
C PRO A 662 -4.81 -15.50 -2.04
N THR A 663 -3.68 -15.05 -1.51
CA THR A 663 -3.57 -14.69 -0.09
C THR A 663 -3.21 -13.20 0.03
N LEU A 664 -3.82 -12.53 1.01
CA LEU A 664 -3.54 -11.15 1.36
C LEU A 664 -3.06 -11.12 2.81
N GLU A 665 -1.81 -10.74 3.00
CA GLU A 665 -1.22 -10.51 4.32
C GLU A 665 -1.06 -9.00 4.52
N LEU A 666 -1.88 -8.43 5.39
CA LEU A 666 -1.79 -7.02 5.79
C LEU A 666 -0.93 -6.94 7.04
N ALA A 667 0.32 -6.50 6.87
CA ALA A 667 1.27 -6.27 7.94
C ALA A 667 1.98 -4.95 7.64
N ARG A 668 1.33 -3.83 8.00
CA ARG A 668 1.88 -2.50 7.73
C ARG A 668 3.17 -2.32 8.53
N SER A 669 4.28 -2.07 7.84
CA SER A 669 5.56 -1.71 8.45
C SER A 669 6.06 -0.40 7.84
N CYS A 670 6.36 0.58 8.68
CA CYS A 670 6.80 1.91 8.23
C CYS A 670 8.21 2.22 8.74
N ASP A 671 9.05 2.70 7.82
CA ASP A 671 10.36 3.25 8.11
C ASP A 671 10.31 4.78 8.04
N VAL A 672 10.92 5.45 9.01
CA VAL A 672 11.12 6.90 8.97
C VAL A 672 12.35 7.19 8.12
N VAL A 673 12.16 7.86 6.98
CA VAL A 673 13.28 8.26 6.10
C VAL A 673 13.84 9.61 6.53
N GLN A 674 12.95 10.52 6.92
CA GLN A 674 13.29 11.81 7.49
C GLN A 674 12.30 12.13 8.61
N VAL A 675 12.82 12.29 9.83
CA VAL A 675 11.99 12.50 11.03
C VAL A 675 11.21 13.79 10.89
N ASP A 676 9.91 13.75 11.20
CA ASP A 676 9.03 14.93 11.10
C ASP A 676 9.03 15.51 9.67
N PHE A 677 9.14 14.66 8.63
CA PHE A 677 9.02 15.10 7.23
C PHE A 677 8.50 14.03 6.26
N GLN A 678 9.08 12.82 6.26
CA GLN A 678 8.77 11.76 5.27
C GLN A 678 8.84 10.35 5.86
N VAL A 679 7.79 9.56 5.64
CA VAL A 679 7.73 8.13 5.99
C VAL A 679 7.54 7.24 4.75
N VAL A 680 8.08 6.03 4.80
CA VAL A 680 7.90 5.01 3.76
C VAL A 680 7.32 3.75 4.39
N CYS A 681 6.20 3.29 3.87
CA CYS A 681 5.46 2.15 4.42
C CYS A 681 5.30 1.04 3.38
N LEU A 682 5.35 -0.19 3.89
CA LEU A 682 4.87 -1.38 3.19
C LEU A 682 3.55 -1.77 3.83
N ALA A 683 2.45 -1.77 3.06
CA ALA A 683 1.13 -2.13 3.56
C ALA A 683 0.97 -3.64 3.80
N GLY A 684 1.63 -4.46 2.98
CA GLY A 684 1.49 -5.91 3.03
C GLY A 684 1.90 -6.60 1.73
N THR A 685 1.57 -7.89 1.64
CA THR A 685 1.87 -8.74 0.48
C THR A 685 0.60 -9.43 -0.03
N VAL A 686 0.36 -9.32 -1.35
CA VAL A 686 -0.67 -10.04 -2.10
C VAL A 686 0.02 -11.16 -2.87
N ALA A 687 -0.14 -12.41 -2.43
CA ALA A 687 0.36 -13.55 -3.19
C ALA A 687 -0.72 -14.06 -4.13
N ILE A 688 -0.47 -13.90 -5.44
CA ILE A 688 -1.37 -14.37 -6.50
C ILE A 688 -0.97 -15.74 -7.03
N GLY A 689 0.26 -16.19 -6.76
CA GLY A 689 0.84 -17.41 -7.31
C GLY A 689 1.43 -18.33 -6.26
N SER A 690 1.50 -19.62 -6.58
CA SER A 690 2.09 -20.66 -5.72
C SER A 690 3.32 -21.30 -6.36
N SER A 691 4.49 -21.13 -5.73
CA SER A 691 5.74 -21.77 -6.15
C SER A 691 5.75 -23.27 -5.89
N THR A 692 5.10 -23.71 -4.82
CA THR A 692 4.91 -25.12 -4.50
C THR A 692 4.07 -25.82 -5.57
N ARG A 693 3.00 -25.16 -6.06
CA ARG A 693 2.18 -25.66 -7.16
C ARG A 693 2.95 -25.73 -8.47
N PHE A 694 3.74 -24.70 -8.76
CA PHE A 694 4.60 -24.68 -9.95
C PHE A 694 5.57 -25.87 -9.95
N ALA A 695 6.29 -26.07 -8.84
CA ALA A 695 7.22 -27.19 -8.68
C ALA A 695 6.51 -28.54 -8.76
N LEU A 696 5.32 -28.67 -8.16
CA LEU A 696 4.51 -29.88 -8.21
C LEU A 696 4.10 -30.25 -9.64
N LEU A 697 3.64 -29.30 -10.45
CA LEU A 697 3.26 -29.57 -11.85
C LEU A 697 4.47 -29.98 -12.71
N CYS A 698 5.63 -29.36 -12.49
CA CYS A 698 6.89 -29.81 -13.10
C CYS A 698 7.25 -31.25 -12.66
N ALA A 699 7.11 -31.56 -11.37
CA ALA A 699 7.39 -32.88 -10.82
C ALA A 699 6.41 -33.94 -11.33
N ILE A 700 5.12 -33.64 -11.44
CA ILE A 700 4.10 -34.52 -12.04
C ILE A 700 4.46 -34.83 -13.49
N THR A 701 4.87 -33.82 -14.26
CA THR A 701 5.22 -34.00 -15.67
C THR A 701 6.44 -34.91 -15.85
N ALA A 702 7.50 -34.68 -15.08
CA ALA A 702 8.71 -35.52 -15.13
C ALA A 702 8.47 -36.92 -14.53
N GLY A 703 7.78 -36.99 -13.39
CA GLY A 703 7.51 -38.22 -12.66
C GLY A 703 6.60 -39.18 -13.42
N THR A 704 5.53 -38.67 -14.05
CA THR A 704 4.62 -39.49 -14.88
C THR A 704 5.38 -40.14 -16.04
N LEU A 705 6.27 -39.39 -16.69
CA LEU A 705 7.12 -39.92 -17.77
C LEU A 705 7.98 -41.09 -17.29
N VAL A 706 8.64 -40.95 -16.12
CA VAL A 706 9.51 -41.97 -15.54
C VAL A 706 8.73 -43.21 -15.12
N VAL A 707 7.59 -43.03 -14.43
CA VAL A 707 6.74 -44.15 -13.97
C VAL A 707 6.16 -44.93 -15.14
N CYS A 708 5.63 -44.24 -16.16
CA CYS A 708 5.10 -44.89 -17.36
C CYS A 708 6.19 -45.65 -18.11
N TYR A 709 7.40 -45.09 -18.22
CA TYR A 709 8.54 -45.80 -18.81
C TYR A 709 8.93 -47.05 -18.01
N ALA A 710 9.08 -46.92 -16.69
CA ALA A 710 9.45 -48.04 -15.82
C ALA A 710 8.42 -49.18 -15.91
N TYR A 711 7.13 -48.85 -15.85
CA TYR A 711 6.05 -49.80 -16.04
C TYR A 711 6.14 -50.50 -17.40
N GLN A 712 6.29 -49.74 -18.49
CA GLN A 712 6.40 -50.31 -19.84
C GLN A 712 7.62 -51.22 -19.98
N ARG A 713 8.76 -50.82 -19.41
CA ARG A 713 10.02 -51.60 -19.45
C ARG A 713 9.90 -52.91 -18.67
N MET A 714 9.20 -52.89 -17.53
CA MET A 714 8.96 -54.09 -16.71
C MET A 714 7.91 -55.02 -17.33
N ALA A 715 6.80 -54.48 -17.84
CA ALA A 715 5.72 -55.27 -18.43
C ALA A 715 6.08 -55.86 -19.80
N HIS A 716 6.88 -55.13 -20.60
CA HIS A 716 7.23 -55.52 -21.97
C HIS A 716 8.73 -55.33 -22.26
N PRO A 717 9.63 -56.10 -21.63
CA PRO A 717 11.08 -55.92 -21.76
C PRO A 717 11.64 -56.21 -23.16
N SER A 718 10.91 -56.97 -23.97
CA SER A 718 11.29 -57.37 -25.33
C SER A 718 10.64 -56.52 -26.44
N PHE A 719 9.97 -55.41 -26.10
CA PHE A 719 9.33 -54.56 -27.10
C PHE A 719 10.36 -53.96 -28.08
N ALA A 720 10.19 -54.27 -29.37
CA ALA A 720 11.04 -53.81 -30.46
C ALA A 720 10.19 -53.23 -31.59
N LEU A 721 10.74 -52.24 -32.30
CA LEU A 721 10.12 -51.66 -33.49
C LEU A 721 10.49 -52.48 -34.74
N PRO A 722 9.70 -52.41 -35.82
CA PRO A 722 10.02 -53.08 -37.09
C PRO A 722 11.43 -52.72 -37.59
N PRO A 723 12.28 -53.71 -37.94
CA PRO A 723 13.60 -53.46 -38.48
C PRO A 723 13.50 -52.84 -39.87
N HIS A 724 14.37 -51.87 -40.15
CA HIS A 724 14.57 -51.22 -41.45
C HIS A 724 15.91 -50.49 -41.41
N ARG A 725 16.47 -50.15 -42.56
CA ARG A 725 17.69 -49.32 -42.64
C ARG A 725 17.44 -47.95 -42.00
N GLN A 726 18.35 -47.53 -41.13
CA GLN A 726 18.27 -46.23 -40.47
C GLN A 726 18.66 -45.12 -41.46
N SER A 727 17.88 -44.06 -41.52
CA SER A 727 18.17 -42.83 -42.26
C SER A 727 18.42 -41.69 -41.28
N LEU A 728 19.47 -40.88 -41.52
CA LEU A 728 19.80 -39.65 -40.80
C LEU A 728 18.81 -38.50 -41.11
N TRP A 729 18.01 -38.59 -42.18
CA TRP A 729 16.96 -37.61 -42.51
C TRP A 729 15.80 -37.61 -41.50
N LEU A 730 15.62 -38.69 -40.74
CA LEU A 730 14.61 -38.85 -39.69
C LEU A 730 15.10 -38.30 -38.34
N PRO A 731 14.38 -37.35 -37.71
CA PRO A 731 14.64 -37.01 -36.32
C PRO A 731 14.30 -38.21 -35.40
N ALA A 732 14.94 -38.27 -34.23
CA ALA A 732 14.73 -39.37 -33.26
C ALA A 732 13.25 -39.55 -32.88
N SER A 733 12.51 -38.45 -32.74
CA SER A 733 11.07 -38.45 -32.48
C SER A 733 10.27 -39.15 -33.58
N ALA A 734 10.57 -38.89 -34.85
CA ALA A 734 9.93 -39.60 -35.96
C ALA A 734 10.37 -41.08 -36.03
N PHE A 735 11.66 -41.35 -35.80
CA PHE A 735 12.18 -42.71 -35.79
C PHE A 735 11.49 -43.58 -34.73
N TYR A 736 11.27 -43.08 -33.51
CA TYR A 736 10.64 -43.90 -32.47
C TYR A 736 9.11 -43.82 -32.45
N LEU A 737 8.49 -42.70 -32.80
CA LEU A 737 7.04 -42.51 -32.62
C LEU A 737 6.19 -42.86 -33.85
N TYR A 738 6.77 -42.92 -35.06
CA TYR A 738 5.99 -43.25 -36.25
C TYR A 738 5.65 -44.73 -36.36
N ARG A 739 4.43 -44.98 -36.86
CA ARG A 739 4.02 -46.28 -37.37
C ARG A 739 4.65 -46.46 -38.75
N LYS A 740 5.53 -47.46 -38.86
CA LYS A 740 6.35 -47.69 -40.05
C LYS A 740 6.08 -49.03 -40.72
N ALA A 741 5.50 -50.00 -40.01
CA ALA A 741 5.36 -51.37 -40.50
C ALA A 741 4.69 -51.47 -41.89
N PRO A 742 3.61 -50.73 -42.20
CA PRO A 742 2.98 -50.78 -43.54
C PRO A 742 3.77 -50.09 -44.65
N TRP A 743 4.89 -49.43 -44.33
CA TRP A 743 5.66 -48.55 -45.21
C TRP A 743 7.10 -49.02 -45.40
N VAL A 744 7.45 -50.21 -44.89
CA VAL A 744 8.77 -50.81 -45.07
C VAL A 744 8.71 -51.86 -46.17
N PHE A 745 9.43 -51.62 -47.26
CA PHE A 745 9.54 -52.53 -48.40
C PHE A 745 11.03 -52.80 -48.67
N SER A 746 11.43 -54.08 -48.73
CA SER A 746 12.82 -54.48 -48.98
C SER A 746 13.86 -53.79 -48.05
N ASP A 747 13.57 -53.75 -46.74
CA ASP A 747 14.35 -53.07 -45.69
C ASP A 747 14.46 -51.53 -45.82
N ILE A 748 13.71 -50.91 -46.73
CA ILE A 748 13.70 -49.47 -46.98
C ILE A 748 12.38 -48.88 -46.51
N LEU A 749 12.45 -47.77 -45.78
CA LEU A 749 11.28 -47.03 -45.33
C LEU A 749 10.84 -46.03 -46.40
N PHE A 750 9.64 -46.22 -46.94
CA PHE A 750 8.98 -45.30 -47.85
C PHE A 750 8.09 -44.38 -47.02
N LEU A 751 8.58 -43.19 -46.67
CA LEU A 751 7.84 -42.27 -45.80
C LEU A 751 6.83 -41.46 -46.60
N ASP A 752 5.56 -41.45 -46.18
CA ASP A 752 4.55 -40.61 -46.82
C ASP A 752 4.90 -39.12 -46.75
N LYS A 753 4.53 -38.35 -47.78
CA LYS A 753 4.95 -36.95 -47.93
C LYS A 753 4.49 -36.06 -46.77
N ALA A 754 3.33 -36.35 -46.17
CA ALA A 754 2.82 -35.59 -45.02
C ALA A 754 3.66 -35.85 -43.76
N SER A 755 3.97 -37.11 -43.47
CA SER A 755 4.87 -37.50 -42.37
C SER A 755 6.31 -37.01 -42.58
N ALA A 756 6.77 -36.96 -43.83
CA ALA A 756 8.07 -36.40 -44.20
C ALA A 756 8.12 -34.89 -43.95
N PHE A 757 7.08 -34.15 -44.33
CA PHE A 757 6.97 -32.72 -44.03
C PHE A 757 6.98 -32.44 -42.53
N MET A 758 6.26 -33.23 -41.72
CA MET A 758 6.34 -33.15 -40.25
C MET A 758 7.75 -33.41 -39.71
N CYS A 759 8.58 -34.19 -40.41
CA CYS A 759 10.00 -34.39 -40.08
C CYS A 759 10.93 -33.26 -40.56
N GLY A 760 10.38 -32.22 -41.20
CA GLY A 760 11.16 -31.12 -41.78
C GLY A 760 11.69 -31.40 -43.19
N LEU A 761 11.13 -32.39 -43.89
CA LEU A 761 11.50 -32.72 -45.28
C LEU A 761 10.43 -32.16 -46.22
N VAL A 762 10.74 -31.04 -46.89
CA VAL A 762 9.86 -30.46 -47.91
C VAL A 762 10.13 -31.16 -49.23
N SER A 763 9.14 -31.88 -49.76
CA SER A 763 9.30 -32.71 -50.96
C SER A 763 8.45 -32.22 -52.13
N ILE A 764 9.02 -32.26 -53.32
CA ILE A 764 8.33 -31.99 -54.59
C ILE A 764 8.78 -33.04 -55.61
N ARG A 765 7.81 -33.76 -56.20
CA ARG A 765 8.06 -34.71 -57.29
C ARG A 765 7.88 -33.99 -58.63
N HIS A 766 8.87 -34.06 -59.50
CA HIS A 766 8.80 -33.51 -60.85
C HIS A 766 9.45 -34.49 -61.84
N GLY A 767 8.65 -35.06 -62.75
CA GLY A 767 9.08 -36.16 -63.61
C GLY A 767 9.54 -37.38 -62.81
N ASP A 768 10.71 -37.91 -63.18
CA ASP A 768 11.35 -39.09 -62.56
C ASP A 768 12.30 -38.72 -61.40
N ALA A 769 12.15 -37.52 -60.82
CA ALA A 769 12.95 -37.08 -59.68
C ALA A 769 12.09 -36.53 -58.52
N ILE A 770 12.50 -36.82 -57.29
CA ILE A 770 11.97 -36.24 -56.06
C ILE A 770 13.03 -35.30 -55.49
N TYR A 771 12.70 -34.03 -55.37
CA TYR A 771 13.51 -33.02 -54.72
C TYR A 771 13.07 -32.92 -53.25
N VAL A 772 14.00 -33.12 -52.31
CA VAL A 772 13.75 -33.11 -50.86
C VAL A 772 14.64 -32.09 -50.15
N LEU A 773 14.06 -31.00 -49.69
CA LEU A 773 14.73 -29.98 -48.89
C LEU A 773 14.61 -30.35 -47.41
N ASP A 774 15.73 -30.65 -46.77
CA ASP A 774 15.79 -30.86 -45.33
C ASP A 774 15.99 -29.52 -44.61
N ILE A 775 14.95 -29.01 -43.97
CA ILE A 775 15.00 -27.73 -43.25
C ILE A 775 15.85 -27.80 -41.97
N LYS A 776 16.14 -29.01 -41.47
CA LYS A 776 16.99 -29.21 -40.29
C LYS A 776 18.45 -28.91 -40.63
N THR A 777 18.91 -29.35 -41.80
CA THR A 777 20.28 -29.14 -42.28
C THR A 777 20.42 -28.03 -43.33
N TRP A 778 19.30 -27.48 -43.81
CA TRP A 778 19.21 -26.55 -44.93
C TRP A 778 19.88 -27.08 -46.21
N ARG A 779 19.74 -28.39 -46.47
CA ARG A 779 20.32 -29.08 -47.63
C ARG A 779 19.24 -29.60 -48.58
N MET A 780 19.54 -29.51 -49.87
CA MET A 780 18.68 -29.98 -50.96
C MET A 780 19.21 -31.32 -51.46
N PHE A 781 18.36 -32.35 -51.49
CA PHE A 781 18.66 -33.67 -52.02
C PHE A 781 17.77 -33.98 -53.23
N THR A 782 18.28 -34.79 -54.15
CA THR A 782 17.55 -35.23 -55.35
C THR A 782 17.62 -36.74 -55.44
N ILE A 783 16.45 -37.38 -55.46
CA ILE A 783 16.32 -38.84 -55.60
C ILE A 783 15.79 -39.12 -57.00
N ARG A 784 16.52 -39.89 -57.80
CA ARG A 784 16.05 -40.36 -59.12
C ARG A 784 15.29 -41.68 -58.96
N ILE A 785 14.11 -41.77 -59.57
CA ILE A 785 13.26 -42.96 -59.55
C ILE A 785 13.69 -43.86 -60.71
N ASP A 786 14.68 -44.70 -60.47
CA ASP A 786 15.17 -45.69 -61.44
C ASP A 786 14.30 -46.98 -61.42
N ASP A 787 14.48 -47.89 -62.37
CA ASP A 787 13.67 -49.13 -62.50
C ASP A 787 13.63 -50.01 -61.23
N ALA A 788 14.64 -49.90 -60.36
CA ALA A 788 14.70 -50.60 -59.07
C ALA A 788 13.72 -50.07 -58.02
N PHE A 789 13.22 -48.83 -58.18
CA PHE A 789 12.28 -48.16 -57.28
C PHE A 789 10.86 -48.09 -57.82
N ARG A 790 10.59 -48.72 -58.97
CA ARG A 790 9.23 -48.83 -59.51
C ARG A 790 8.37 -49.66 -58.58
N SER A 791 7.21 -49.12 -58.22
CA SER A 791 6.23 -49.74 -57.33
C SER A 791 5.86 -51.17 -57.77
N SER A 792 5.75 -51.42 -59.08
CA SER A 792 5.46 -52.73 -59.67
C SER A 792 6.51 -53.82 -59.41
N HIS A 793 7.75 -53.45 -59.07
CA HIS A 793 8.82 -54.40 -58.73
C HIS A 793 8.93 -54.66 -57.23
N LEU A 794 8.33 -53.79 -56.40
CA LEU A 794 8.46 -53.82 -54.95
C LEU A 794 7.27 -54.45 -54.23
N SER A 795 6.06 -54.38 -54.80
CA SER A 795 4.88 -55.09 -54.29
C SER A 795 3.96 -55.52 -55.43
N GLN A 796 3.29 -56.67 -55.25
CA GLN A 796 2.25 -57.15 -56.16
C GLN A 796 0.86 -56.59 -55.82
N ASP A 797 0.68 -55.99 -54.63
CA ASP A 797 -0.56 -55.34 -54.23
C ASP A 797 -0.66 -53.94 -54.83
N LYS A 798 -1.78 -53.65 -55.51
CA LYS A 798 -2.07 -52.32 -56.09
C LYS A 798 -2.16 -51.22 -55.04
N GLY A 799 -2.61 -51.57 -53.82
CA GLY A 799 -2.66 -50.61 -52.70
C GLY A 799 -1.27 -50.19 -52.23
N ASP A 800 -0.35 -51.16 -52.11
CA ASP A 800 1.05 -50.87 -51.78
C ASP A 800 1.76 -50.10 -52.90
N GLN A 801 1.43 -50.41 -54.16
CA GLN A 801 2.01 -49.70 -55.30
C GLN A 801 1.67 -48.20 -55.26
N ALA A 802 0.39 -47.86 -55.01
CA ALA A 802 -0.05 -46.47 -54.85
C ALA A 802 0.67 -45.75 -53.70
N ARG A 803 0.83 -46.43 -52.55
CA ARG A 803 1.56 -45.89 -51.40
C ARG A 803 3.04 -45.63 -51.71
N ILE A 804 3.71 -46.56 -52.37
CA ILE A 804 5.13 -46.43 -52.75
C ILE A 804 5.31 -45.26 -53.73
N ASP A 805 4.44 -45.13 -54.73
CA ASP A 805 4.52 -44.06 -55.72
C ASP A 805 4.30 -42.65 -55.12
N MET A 806 3.57 -42.58 -54.00
CA MET A 806 3.28 -41.33 -53.30
C MET A 806 4.21 -41.06 -52.12
N ALA A 807 5.12 -41.97 -51.78
CA ALA A 807 6.07 -41.84 -50.68
C ALA A 807 7.49 -41.41 -51.12
N ILE A 808 8.32 -41.09 -50.13
CA ILE A 808 9.73 -40.76 -50.30
C ILE A 808 10.57 -41.94 -49.79
N PRO A 809 11.37 -42.60 -50.64
CA PRO A 809 12.29 -43.62 -50.17
C PRO A 809 13.39 -42.95 -49.33
N LEU A 810 13.51 -43.36 -48.06
CA LEU A 810 14.54 -42.86 -47.15
C LEU A 810 15.85 -43.62 -47.38
N LEU A 811 16.50 -43.28 -48.49
CA LEU A 811 17.81 -43.78 -48.89
C LEU A 811 18.77 -42.61 -48.95
N GLU A 812 19.79 -42.67 -48.11
CA GLU A 812 20.88 -41.69 -48.11
C GLU A 812 22.00 -42.07 -49.07
#